data_AF-A0A4R4KFZ8-F1
#
_entry.id   AF-A0A4R4KFZ8-F1
#
_cell.length_a   1.000
_cell.length_b   1.000
_cell.length_c   1.000
_cell.angle_alpha   90.00
_cell.angle_beta   90.00
_cell.angle_gamma   90.00
#
_symmetry.space_group_name_H-M   'P 1'
#
loop_
_entity.id
_entity.type
_entity.pdbx_description
1 polymer ?
#
loop_
_entity_poly.entity_id
_entity_poly.type
_entity_poly.pdbx_seq_one_letter_code
_entity_poly.pdbx_strand_id
1 'polypeptide(L)'
;MRSFLLNPYRETYGLWLRLTCLIILLSPGLALAQNGSLCYKPLIGPGTSAGPVGGSLTDVGFTPNNTPANLIDGNTGNFAEISNLLTLASGRGVTVSNANTTYPAGWFAGYVVELGDNGLLNANVLSGIEVQTFNDGAPAETRTFNSGLGVTLLSDGSPDKVYLSFETTLPFDEVRLVKNSLVNLAAGTSLRVYYATAFDPGCGTLDQNGICYDQIAGNETVVNFGAGLLGTLATLSNPDGITDGDKNTYATLVLPAGTNLLASAPFVGVKSLQTIYPSGNRVGFVVQQDNGLLTADLLNTLRIQTYLHGELQDDQPLSSGNGLLAANVLAGTDPIQELSILTTAPFNEVRLVAEGVMASLGTLRIYYAFENPESCTDCKTALTSSAAQPYTGELVSRDRDPSIFSTYNTTGVYGLTLGTLTNTSALVSPSLTDSARFAVIAGLLNGGARMTVKRTGGDNYPVGTVAGFAVKSGSGLLSAGLLSGITIRLYEGDGENPVQTITGASLLNLGLLSSNGLNFIGGKSTVAFDEIEIDLNLGAISLGLPLTFDVFYAYVQIDTDGDGVPDCNEICGAGQDDSVDSDGDGTPDACDACSDANDKSAVVDTDGDGLLNNCDPDSDNDGIPDSVEDTNGNGDPNDDDADGDGVPNYLDLDSDNDGILDLYESGIDPALIASNDADENGVLDTANPIFTNTPRDTDGDGVPDYLDLDSDNDGIPDLTESGLTGFADADNNGVVDGPDADNDGVQDSVDGDDAAFGSPNTGAPRDTDGDNVPDAYDLDSDNDGINDIIESGIPGLIDANNDGIVDGPDADGDGISDSADTDDETFGSPGAPAPINSDNDDAPDYIDLDSDNDTRSDLVESGQTGYVDADDNGVVDGPDSDGDGIMDSVDGNNGTFGDAGDTAPQNTDGTDEPDYRDTDSNNDGTNDIEDNGRGDLDPDDDGMVDNPVDPDNDGIPNNNGLDFQPDDFGGLGTGSPDLSPGVLSNGSTYNVSDERDVVVTIFNTGETGTSAPVVFTITKLEPTFGIAIPETATNADVFGGTAVDNSQWTITEEATRYVFTLKDGFSILPTENKKVVLRLTATGTNSSNANLTVRIIDGTGGSENPITNNILIYKLSINL
;
A
#
# COMPACT_ATOMS: atom_id res chain seq x y z
N MET A 1 6.19 22.41 49.28
CA MET A 1 4.90 22.64 48.58
C MET A 1 5.06 23.94 47.78
N ARG A 2 5.70 23.87 46.60
CA ARG A 2 5.15 23.77 45.20
C ARG A 2 4.86 25.19 44.65
N SER A 3 5.14 25.64 43.41
CA SER A 3 6.11 25.41 42.30
C SER A 3 5.84 26.56 41.28
N PHE A 4 6.86 27.31 40.81
CA PHE A 4 7.34 27.49 39.40
C PHE A 4 6.35 28.17 38.39
N LEU A 5 6.57 29.39 37.84
CA LEU A 5 7.56 29.93 36.83
C LEU A 5 7.25 29.41 35.40
N LEU A 6 7.33 30.10 34.25
CA LEU A 6 7.73 31.44 33.70
C LEU A 6 7.48 31.35 32.17
N ASN A 7 7.19 32.44 31.41
CA ASN A 7 8.07 33.00 30.36
C ASN A 7 7.43 34.16 29.53
N PRO A 8 8.15 35.25 29.20
CA PRO A 8 7.69 36.34 28.32
C PRO A 8 8.66 36.66 27.16
N TYR A 9 8.27 36.60 25.87
CA TYR A 9 9.03 37.24 24.77
C TYR A 9 8.15 37.58 23.55
N ARG A 10 7.73 38.85 23.44
CA ARG A 10 7.41 39.53 22.17
C ARG A 10 8.59 40.43 21.83
N GLU A 11 8.91 40.55 20.54
CA GLU A 11 10.04 41.29 19.92
C GLU A 11 11.35 40.48 19.71
N THR A 12 11.39 39.67 18.65
CA THR A 12 12.61 39.37 17.84
C THR A 12 12.30 38.59 16.54
N TYR A 13 11.27 38.97 15.76
CA TYR A 13 10.97 38.32 14.45
C TYR A 13 10.94 39.33 13.29
N GLY A 14 12.03 40.09 13.13
CA GLY A 14 12.15 41.09 12.05
C GLY A 14 13.52 41.13 11.38
N LEU A 15 14.38 40.14 11.63
CA LEU A 15 15.75 40.13 11.09
C LEU A 15 16.28 38.74 10.68
N TRP A 16 15.42 37.70 10.65
CA TRP A 16 15.75 36.37 10.11
C TRP A 16 15.07 36.09 8.77
N LEU A 17 14.03 36.83 8.40
CA LEU A 17 13.30 36.69 7.13
C LEU A 17 14.02 37.26 5.89
N ARG A 18 15.31 37.62 6.00
CA ARG A 18 16.12 38.16 4.87
C ARG A 18 17.51 37.54 4.76
N LEU A 19 17.74 36.38 5.41
CA LEU A 19 18.96 35.60 5.23
C LEU A 19 18.71 34.15 4.79
N THR A 20 17.46 33.67 4.77
CA THR A 20 17.07 32.36 4.23
C THR A 20 16.75 32.39 2.74
N CYS A 21 16.44 33.56 2.19
CA CYS A 21 16.06 33.73 0.77
C CYS A 21 17.27 33.96 -0.18
N LEU A 22 18.49 33.56 0.21
CA LEU A 22 19.70 33.71 -0.61
C LEU A 22 20.64 32.50 -0.56
N ILE A 23 20.16 31.34 -0.10
CA ILE A 23 20.88 30.05 -0.20
C ILE A 23 20.10 29.03 -1.05
N ILE A 24 18.88 29.34 -1.50
CA ILE A 24 18.04 28.46 -2.35
C ILE A 24 18.23 28.74 -3.87
N LEU A 25 19.18 29.59 -4.27
CA LEU A 25 19.41 29.92 -5.69
C LEU A 25 20.77 29.48 -6.25
N LEU A 26 21.35 28.40 -5.71
CA LEU A 26 22.50 27.71 -6.30
C LEU A 26 22.50 26.21 -5.91
N SER A 27 21.48 25.48 -6.34
CA SER A 27 21.51 24.01 -6.43
C SER A 27 20.98 23.66 -7.82
N PRO A 28 21.69 22.88 -8.65
CA PRO A 28 21.03 22.24 -9.79
C PRO A 28 19.99 21.25 -9.25
N GLY A 29 18.88 21.10 -9.97
CA GLY A 29 17.76 20.25 -9.60
C GLY A 29 18.11 18.77 -9.47
N LEU A 30 17.14 18.08 -8.86
CA LEU A 30 17.02 16.63 -8.64
C LEU A 30 18.21 15.93 -7.97
N ALA A 31 17.99 15.61 -6.70
CA ALA A 31 18.44 14.36 -6.07
C ALA A 31 17.69 14.24 -4.73
N LEU A 32 16.40 13.87 -4.79
CA LEU A 32 15.90 13.01 -3.73
C LEU A 32 16.72 11.73 -3.86
N ALA A 33 17.52 11.43 -2.84
CA ALA A 33 18.14 10.13 -2.75
C ALA A 33 17.00 9.16 -2.43
N GLN A 34 16.55 8.37 -3.42
CA GLN A 34 15.65 7.25 -3.20
C GLN A 34 16.38 6.21 -2.35
N ASN A 35 16.26 6.30 -1.03
CA ASN A 35 16.55 5.14 -0.18
C ASN A 35 15.59 4.03 -0.61
N GLY A 36 16.09 2.83 -0.88
CA GLY A 36 15.24 1.70 -1.29
C GLY A 36 15.23 1.40 -2.79
N SER A 37 15.64 2.33 -3.68
CA SER A 37 15.65 2.05 -5.13
C SER A 37 16.52 0.81 -5.43
N LEU A 38 16.00 -0.15 -6.19
CA LEU A 38 16.77 -1.34 -6.60
C LEU A 38 18.05 -0.94 -7.36
N CYS A 39 19.20 -1.45 -6.93
CA CYS A 39 20.46 -1.40 -7.65
C CYS A 39 20.46 -2.31 -8.90
N TYR A 40 21.34 -1.98 -9.85
CA TYR A 40 21.60 -2.80 -11.05
C TYR A 40 20.37 -3.07 -11.95
N LYS A 41 19.34 -2.21 -11.92
CA LYS A 41 18.15 -2.33 -12.81
C LYS A 41 18.50 -2.07 -14.29
N PRO A 42 17.77 -2.66 -15.24
CA PRO A 42 17.81 -2.27 -16.65
C PRO A 42 17.45 -0.79 -16.83
N LEU A 43 18.10 -0.11 -17.78
CA LEU A 43 17.68 1.20 -18.25
C LEU A 43 16.46 1.05 -19.17
N ILE A 44 15.26 1.39 -18.67
CA ILE A 44 13.96 1.31 -19.37
C ILE A 44 13.20 2.64 -19.25
N GLY A 45 12.01 2.71 -19.86
CA GLY A 45 11.12 3.87 -19.78
C GLY A 45 11.13 4.80 -21.00
N PRO A 46 10.28 5.84 -21.00
CA PRO A 46 10.12 6.78 -22.11
C PRO A 46 11.44 7.44 -22.52
N GLY A 47 11.68 7.54 -23.83
CA GLY A 47 12.90 8.15 -24.37
C GLY A 47 14.16 7.26 -24.34
N THR A 48 14.07 6.02 -23.82
CA THR A 48 15.17 5.05 -23.91
C THR A 48 15.35 4.51 -25.33
N SER A 49 16.60 4.31 -25.73
CA SER A 49 16.94 3.74 -27.03
C SER A 49 18.23 2.92 -26.96
N ALA A 50 18.28 1.82 -27.70
CA ALA A 50 19.44 0.94 -27.78
C ALA A 50 19.92 0.72 -29.21
N GLY A 51 21.24 0.61 -29.40
CA GLY A 51 21.80 0.49 -30.74
C GLY A 51 23.25 0.02 -30.84
N PRO A 52 23.74 -0.25 -32.06
CA PRO A 52 25.13 -0.60 -32.30
C PRO A 52 26.05 0.64 -32.26
N VAL A 53 27.22 0.51 -31.62
CA VAL A 53 28.28 1.53 -31.67
C VAL A 53 29.20 1.27 -32.86
N GLY A 54 29.33 2.26 -33.76
CA GLY A 54 30.37 2.25 -34.80
C GLY A 54 30.15 1.29 -35.99
N GLY A 55 28.91 0.93 -36.31
CA GLY A 55 28.54 0.08 -37.45
C GLY A 55 27.04 -0.23 -37.53
N SER A 56 26.63 -1.01 -38.53
CA SER A 56 25.28 -1.62 -38.58
C SER A 56 25.16 -2.80 -37.62
N LEU A 57 23.93 -3.29 -37.38
CA LEU A 57 23.69 -4.50 -36.57
C LEU A 57 24.55 -5.69 -37.05
N THR A 58 24.66 -5.86 -38.37
CA THR A 58 25.48 -6.91 -38.98
C THR A 58 26.99 -6.67 -38.85
N ASP A 59 27.44 -5.42 -38.71
CA ASP A 59 28.87 -5.08 -38.56
C ASP A 59 29.40 -5.34 -37.14
N VAL A 60 28.53 -5.25 -36.14
CA VAL A 60 28.82 -5.58 -34.74
C VAL A 60 28.66 -7.08 -34.49
N GLY A 61 27.87 -7.76 -35.33
CA GLY A 61 27.70 -9.21 -35.28
C GLY A 61 26.44 -9.65 -34.56
N PHE A 62 25.39 -8.82 -34.53
CA PHE A 62 24.08 -9.21 -34.00
C PHE A 62 23.36 -10.16 -34.95
N THR A 63 22.58 -11.07 -34.39
CA THR A 63 21.68 -11.96 -35.14
C THR A 63 20.27 -11.38 -35.19
N PRO A 64 19.42 -11.79 -36.16
CA PRO A 64 18.04 -11.30 -36.25
C PRO A 64 17.18 -11.53 -35.00
N ASN A 65 17.57 -12.45 -34.10
CA ASN A 65 16.81 -12.81 -32.91
C ASN A 65 17.41 -12.26 -31.61
N ASN A 66 18.62 -11.68 -31.63
CA ASN A 66 19.32 -11.14 -30.46
C ASN A 66 19.89 -9.77 -30.83
N THR A 67 19.06 -8.72 -30.75
CA THR A 67 19.40 -7.35 -31.16
C THR A 67 19.50 -6.42 -29.94
N PRO A 68 20.08 -5.21 -30.07
CA PRO A 68 20.14 -4.24 -28.97
C PRO A 68 18.79 -3.87 -28.35
N ALA A 69 17.66 -4.09 -29.03
CA ALA A 69 16.33 -3.83 -28.46
C ALA A 69 16.08 -4.61 -27.15
N ASN A 70 16.70 -5.79 -27.03
CA ASN A 70 16.64 -6.63 -25.83
C ASN A 70 17.31 -5.96 -24.60
N LEU A 71 18.06 -4.86 -24.78
CA LEU A 71 18.75 -4.18 -23.68
C LEU A 71 17.85 -3.21 -22.90
N ILE A 72 16.64 -2.94 -23.41
CA ILE A 72 15.71 -1.90 -22.94
C ILE A 72 14.27 -2.41 -22.86
N ASP A 73 14.06 -3.72 -22.83
CA ASP A 73 12.73 -4.34 -22.84
C ASP A 73 12.27 -4.85 -21.46
N GLY A 74 13.00 -4.48 -20.40
CA GLY A 74 12.75 -4.93 -19.02
C GLY A 74 13.11 -6.39 -18.75
N ASN A 75 13.35 -7.22 -19.78
CA ASN A 75 13.56 -8.64 -19.59
C ASN A 75 15.02 -8.97 -19.23
N THR A 76 15.28 -9.12 -17.94
CA THR A 76 16.62 -9.43 -17.39
C THR A 76 17.18 -10.81 -17.79
N GLY A 77 16.35 -11.67 -18.41
CA GLY A 77 16.70 -13.03 -18.83
C GLY A 77 17.04 -13.18 -20.31
N ASN A 78 16.71 -12.21 -21.15
CA ASN A 78 17.03 -12.21 -22.57
C ASN A 78 18.28 -11.36 -22.85
N PHE A 79 18.85 -11.44 -24.07
CA PHE A 79 20.12 -10.75 -24.35
C PHE A 79 20.31 -10.36 -25.81
N ALA A 80 21.11 -9.32 -26.03
CA ALA A 80 21.72 -8.99 -27.29
C ALA A 80 23.07 -9.72 -27.44
N GLU A 81 23.29 -10.46 -28.53
CA GLU A 81 24.51 -11.25 -28.71
C GLU A 81 25.41 -10.70 -29.82
N ILE A 82 26.63 -10.33 -29.43
CA ILE A 82 27.74 -10.08 -30.34
C ILE A 82 28.37 -11.42 -30.69
N SER A 83 27.95 -12.04 -31.81
CA SER A 83 28.29 -13.43 -32.16
C SER A 83 29.78 -13.69 -32.43
N ASN A 84 30.61 -12.65 -32.55
CA ASN A 84 32.05 -12.82 -32.73
C ASN A 84 32.84 -11.58 -32.26
N LEU A 85 33.50 -11.68 -31.11
CA LEU A 85 34.33 -10.59 -30.60
C LEU A 85 35.53 -10.25 -31.51
N LEU A 86 35.95 -11.13 -32.43
CA LEU A 86 36.99 -10.80 -33.42
C LEU A 86 36.49 -9.88 -34.55
N THR A 87 35.17 -9.77 -34.76
CA THR A 87 34.60 -8.84 -35.75
C THR A 87 34.38 -7.44 -35.21
N LEU A 88 34.46 -7.25 -33.88
CA LEU A 88 34.53 -5.94 -33.25
C LEU A 88 35.86 -5.26 -33.60
N ALA A 89 35.86 -4.40 -34.62
CA ALA A 89 36.94 -3.42 -34.77
C ALA A 89 37.05 -2.56 -33.50
N SER A 90 38.24 -2.05 -33.16
CA SER A 90 38.46 -1.19 -31.99
C SER A 90 37.40 -0.09 -31.90
N GLY A 91 36.67 -0.04 -30.79
CA GLY A 91 35.65 0.98 -30.50
C GLY A 91 34.25 0.63 -31.02
N ARG A 92 33.99 -0.62 -31.40
CA ARG A 92 32.63 -1.13 -31.68
C ARG A 92 32.03 -1.81 -30.44
N GLY A 93 30.71 -1.86 -30.41
CA GLY A 93 29.95 -2.53 -29.35
C GLY A 93 28.49 -2.10 -29.34
N VAL A 94 27.93 -1.87 -28.15
CA VAL A 94 26.52 -1.55 -27.94
C VAL A 94 26.36 -0.26 -27.14
N THR A 95 25.24 0.44 -27.32
CA THR A 95 24.88 1.65 -26.59
C THR A 95 23.43 1.57 -26.12
N VAL A 96 23.17 2.19 -24.97
CA VAL A 96 21.85 2.51 -24.44
C VAL A 96 21.88 3.97 -24.02
N SER A 97 20.87 4.74 -24.42
CA SER A 97 20.71 6.15 -24.09
C SER A 97 19.30 6.43 -23.62
N ASN A 98 19.12 7.43 -22.76
CA ASN A 98 17.82 7.98 -22.40
C ASN A 98 17.78 9.46 -22.82
N ALA A 99 16.82 9.83 -23.67
CA ALA A 99 16.68 11.22 -24.14
C ALA A 99 15.96 12.14 -23.14
N ASN A 100 15.22 11.55 -22.20
CA ASN A 100 14.41 12.27 -21.22
C ASN A 100 15.15 12.39 -19.86
N THR A 101 16.10 11.48 -19.58
CA THR A 101 16.81 11.42 -18.29
C THR A 101 18.31 11.69 -18.42
N THR A 102 18.84 12.58 -17.58
CA THR A 102 20.29 12.78 -17.39
C THR A 102 20.69 12.39 -15.97
N TYR A 103 21.53 11.36 -15.84
CA TYR A 103 22.02 10.87 -14.55
C TYR A 103 23.13 11.80 -14.01
N PRO A 104 23.08 12.20 -12.73
CA PRO A 104 24.04 13.14 -12.16
C PRO A 104 25.40 12.48 -11.87
N ALA A 105 26.41 13.31 -11.60
CA ALA A 105 27.71 12.82 -11.16
C ALA A 105 27.60 12.11 -9.80
N GLY A 106 28.33 11.01 -9.63
CA GLY A 106 28.25 10.12 -8.47
C GLY A 106 27.51 8.83 -8.78
N TRP A 107 26.64 8.81 -9.80
CA TRP A 107 25.91 7.60 -10.19
C TRP A 107 26.82 6.54 -10.77
N PHE A 108 26.45 5.28 -10.58
CA PHE A 108 27.09 4.16 -11.25
C PHE A 108 26.56 4.01 -12.67
N ALA A 109 27.43 3.65 -13.61
CA ALA A 109 27.06 3.32 -14.98
C ALA A 109 27.68 1.99 -15.39
N GLY A 110 26.91 1.13 -16.07
CA GLY A 110 27.39 -0.20 -16.38
C GLY A 110 26.56 -1.04 -17.35
N TYR A 111 26.98 -2.30 -17.47
CA TYR A 111 26.33 -3.34 -18.27
C TYR A 111 26.41 -4.70 -17.59
N VAL A 112 25.40 -5.54 -17.83
CA VAL A 112 25.37 -6.95 -17.45
C VAL A 112 25.65 -7.82 -18.68
N VAL A 113 26.65 -8.71 -18.59
CA VAL A 113 27.19 -9.45 -19.76
C VAL A 113 27.54 -10.91 -19.47
N GLU A 114 27.52 -11.79 -20.48
CA GLU A 114 27.89 -13.22 -20.40
C GLU A 114 28.70 -13.65 -21.65
N LEU A 115 29.55 -14.69 -21.59
CA LEU A 115 30.19 -15.25 -22.79
C LEU A 115 29.39 -16.42 -23.36
N GLY A 116 29.02 -16.35 -24.64
CA GLY A 116 28.00 -17.23 -25.22
C GLY A 116 28.39 -18.70 -25.53
N ASP A 117 29.43 -19.28 -24.92
CA ASP A 117 29.83 -20.69 -25.10
C ASP A 117 30.53 -21.28 -23.83
N ASN A 118 29.77 -21.73 -22.81
CA ASN A 118 30.20 -22.53 -21.62
C ASN A 118 31.61 -22.21 -21.06
N GLY A 119 31.99 -20.94 -21.05
CA GLY A 119 33.37 -20.52 -20.93
C GLY A 119 33.51 -19.46 -19.88
N LEU A 120 34.02 -19.85 -18.70
CA LEU A 120 34.45 -18.93 -17.65
C LEU A 120 35.12 -17.70 -18.27
N LEU A 121 34.60 -16.52 -17.96
CA LEU A 121 35.20 -15.22 -18.27
C LEU A 121 36.60 -15.16 -17.66
N ASN A 122 37.58 -15.69 -18.40
CA ASN A 122 38.96 -15.64 -17.98
C ASN A 122 39.53 -14.26 -18.31
N ALA A 123 40.56 -13.90 -17.54
CA ALA A 123 41.31 -12.64 -17.62
C ALA A 123 41.63 -12.11 -19.04
N ASN A 124 41.67 -12.99 -20.05
CA ASN A 124 42.03 -12.63 -21.42
C ASN A 124 40.88 -12.05 -22.25
N VAL A 125 39.61 -12.34 -21.92
CA VAL A 125 38.45 -11.87 -22.72
C VAL A 125 37.96 -10.51 -22.23
N LEU A 126 37.97 -10.28 -20.92
CA LEU A 126 37.63 -9.00 -20.27
C LEU A 126 38.64 -7.89 -20.57
N SER A 127 39.91 -8.24 -20.79
CA SER A 127 40.94 -7.24 -21.09
C SER A 127 40.58 -6.43 -22.33
N GLY A 128 40.46 -5.11 -22.12
CA GLY A 128 40.12 -4.14 -23.17
C GLY A 128 38.63 -4.02 -23.48
N ILE A 129 37.74 -4.55 -22.63
CA ILE A 129 36.35 -4.07 -22.55
C ILE A 129 36.35 -2.74 -21.81
N GLU A 130 35.64 -1.78 -22.37
CA GLU A 130 35.45 -0.45 -21.81
C GLU A 130 33.96 -0.15 -21.68
N VAL A 131 33.57 0.37 -20.52
CA VAL A 131 32.30 1.06 -20.35
C VAL A 131 32.59 2.55 -20.47
N GLN A 132 31.86 3.22 -21.36
CA GLN A 132 32.03 4.64 -21.65
C GLN A 132 30.71 5.35 -21.40
N THR A 133 30.73 6.51 -20.77
CA THR A 133 29.54 7.34 -20.59
C THR A 133 29.60 8.57 -21.50
N PHE A 134 28.44 9.05 -21.91
CA PHE A 134 28.26 10.21 -22.78
C PHE A 134 27.17 11.11 -22.17
N ASN A 135 27.25 12.41 -22.45
CA ASN A 135 26.24 13.40 -22.09
C ASN A 135 25.94 14.24 -23.33
N ASP A 136 24.70 14.25 -23.82
CA ASP A 136 24.28 14.88 -25.07
C ASP A 136 25.17 14.47 -26.27
N GLY A 137 25.57 13.19 -26.30
CA GLY A 137 26.47 12.64 -27.30
C GLY A 137 27.94 13.11 -27.22
N ALA A 138 28.32 13.88 -26.19
CA ALA A 138 29.72 14.19 -25.88
C ALA A 138 30.31 13.15 -24.92
N PRO A 139 31.55 12.64 -25.13
CA PRO A 139 32.16 11.69 -24.20
C PRO A 139 32.33 12.30 -22.80
N ALA A 140 31.79 11.63 -21.79
CA ALA A 140 31.94 12.00 -20.38
C ALA A 140 33.11 11.22 -19.76
N GLU A 141 32.97 9.90 -19.54
CA GLU A 141 33.99 9.08 -18.91
C GLU A 141 34.24 7.73 -19.60
N THR A 142 35.33 7.07 -19.22
CA THR A 142 35.68 5.74 -19.72
C THR A 142 36.38 4.94 -18.64
N ARG A 143 35.86 3.75 -18.35
CA ARG A 143 36.44 2.77 -17.43
C ARG A 143 36.86 1.54 -18.23
N THR A 144 38.14 1.17 -18.11
CA THR A 144 38.65 -0.07 -18.72
C THR A 144 38.70 -1.17 -17.68
N PHE A 145 37.98 -2.26 -17.93
CA PHE A 145 37.98 -3.43 -17.07
C PHE A 145 39.16 -4.36 -17.42
N ASN A 146 39.92 -4.75 -16.40
CA ASN A 146 41.06 -5.67 -16.52
C ASN A 146 40.96 -6.75 -15.46
N SER A 147 41.59 -7.91 -15.71
CA SER A 147 41.61 -9.01 -14.76
C SER A 147 42.18 -8.59 -13.40
N GLY A 148 41.31 -8.52 -12.37
CA GLY A 148 41.70 -8.33 -10.98
C GLY A 148 41.33 -6.99 -10.34
N LEU A 149 40.68 -6.05 -11.03
CA LEU A 149 40.16 -4.81 -10.46
C LEU A 149 38.78 -4.51 -11.06
N GLY A 150 37.74 -4.46 -10.22
CA GLY A 150 36.39 -4.05 -10.61
C GLY A 150 35.65 -5.00 -11.55
N VAL A 151 36.11 -6.25 -11.71
CA VAL A 151 35.36 -7.28 -12.44
C VAL A 151 34.80 -8.23 -11.40
N THR A 152 33.49 -8.16 -11.22
CA THR A 152 32.73 -9.12 -10.43
C THR A 152 32.24 -10.20 -11.40
N LEU A 153 32.96 -11.33 -11.46
CA LEU A 153 32.45 -12.55 -12.11
C LEU A 153 31.25 -12.99 -11.28
N LEU A 154 30.09 -13.34 -11.82
CA LEU A 154 28.91 -13.57 -10.99
C LEU A 154 28.07 -14.73 -11.56
N SER A 155 27.31 -15.41 -10.72
CA SER A 155 26.34 -16.44 -11.12
C SER A 155 25.00 -16.11 -10.47
N ASP A 156 24.04 -15.62 -11.25
CA ASP A 156 22.67 -15.27 -10.86
C ASP A 156 21.71 -16.44 -11.12
N GLY A 157 22.11 -17.64 -10.73
CA GLY A 157 21.41 -18.88 -11.12
C GLY A 157 21.51 -19.22 -12.62
N SER A 158 22.05 -18.32 -13.45
CA SER A 158 22.60 -18.62 -14.78
C SER A 158 24.14 -18.57 -14.69
N PRO A 159 24.88 -19.65 -14.96
CA PRO A 159 26.26 -19.84 -14.50
C PRO A 159 27.36 -18.89 -15.07
N ASP A 160 27.05 -17.74 -15.70
CA ASP A 160 28.05 -16.99 -16.48
C ASP A 160 27.86 -15.42 -16.60
N LYS A 161 26.94 -14.74 -15.88
CA LYS A 161 26.74 -13.26 -16.01
C LYS A 161 27.76 -12.41 -15.22
N VAL A 162 28.08 -11.20 -15.69
CA VAL A 162 29.11 -10.30 -15.12
C VAL A 162 28.63 -8.87 -15.14
N TYR A 163 28.73 -8.22 -13.99
CA TYR A 163 28.33 -6.83 -13.79
C TYR A 163 29.56 -5.93 -13.96
N LEU A 164 29.53 -5.11 -15.00
CA LEU A 164 30.59 -4.16 -15.35
C LEU A 164 30.09 -2.75 -15.05
N SER A 165 30.28 -2.25 -13.83
CA SER A 165 29.85 -0.91 -13.43
C SER A 165 30.98 -0.11 -12.78
N PHE A 166 30.82 1.21 -12.74
CA PHE A 166 31.72 2.11 -12.03
C PHE A 166 31.03 3.40 -11.62
N GLU A 167 31.47 3.99 -10.51
CA GLU A 167 31.04 5.32 -10.07
C GLU A 167 31.56 6.41 -11.02
N THR A 168 30.63 7.15 -11.63
CA THR A 168 30.91 8.27 -12.52
C THR A 168 31.22 9.54 -11.72
N THR A 169 32.12 10.38 -12.21
CA THR A 169 32.42 11.70 -11.63
C THR A 169 31.82 12.87 -12.44
N LEU A 170 31.10 12.55 -13.52
CA LEU A 170 30.46 13.47 -14.47
C LEU A 170 29.08 12.93 -14.85
N PRO A 171 28.10 13.82 -15.12
CA PRO A 171 26.76 13.43 -15.54
C PRO A 171 26.78 12.74 -16.92
N PHE A 172 25.75 11.93 -17.19
CA PHE A 172 25.61 11.18 -18.43
C PHE A 172 24.14 10.87 -18.77
N ASP A 173 23.84 10.71 -20.05
CA ASP A 173 22.54 10.29 -20.61
C ASP A 173 22.67 9.02 -21.49
N GLU A 174 23.90 8.56 -21.72
CA GLU A 174 24.20 7.41 -22.57
C GLU A 174 25.37 6.59 -22.00
N VAL A 175 25.20 5.26 -21.96
CA VAL A 175 26.22 4.30 -21.56
C VAL A 175 26.55 3.39 -22.75
N ARG A 176 27.85 3.21 -23.05
CA ARG A 176 28.35 2.36 -24.14
C ARG A 176 29.25 1.25 -23.63
N LEU A 177 29.05 0.04 -24.12
CA LEU A 177 29.98 -1.07 -23.94
C LEU A 177 30.75 -1.30 -25.23
N VAL A 178 32.07 -1.10 -25.20
CA VAL A 178 32.92 -1.25 -26.39
C VAL A 178 34.15 -2.10 -26.12
N LYS A 179 34.74 -2.66 -27.18
CA LYS A 179 36.02 -3.37 -27.10
C LYS A 179 37.12 -2.63 -27.87
N ASN A 180 38.21 -2.31 -27.17
CA ASN A 180 39.35 -1.54 -27.70
C ASN A 180 40.65 -2.33 -27.90
N SER A 181 40.69 -3.62 -27.52
CA SER A 181 41.85 -4.49 -27.74
C SER A 181 41.44 -5.83 -28.36
N LEU A 182 42.12 -6.21 -29.45
CA LEU A 182 41.96 -7.50 -30.14
C LEU A 182 42.94 -8.58 -29.65
N VAL A 183 43.67 -8.30 -28.58
CA VAL A 183 44.74 -9.18 -28.10
C VAL A 183 44.12 -10.38 -27.34
N ASN A 184 44.51 -11.61 -27.70
CA ASN A 184 44.19 -12.88 -27.02
C ASN A 184 42.76 -13.46 -27.16
N LEU A 185 41.95 -13.07 -28.15
CA LEU A 185 40.64 -13.70 -28.40
C LEU A 185 40.75 -15.00 -29.22
N ALA A 186 40.02 -16.03 -28.79
CA ALA A 186 39.84 -17.26 -29.57
C ALA A 186 38.81 -17.04 -30.70
N ALA A 187 38.93 -17.80 -31.79
CA ALA A 187 37.92 -17.77 -32.85
C ALA A 187 36.61 -18.38 -32.35
N GLY A 188 35.50 -17.66 -32.52
CA GLY A 188 34.16 -18.10 -32.13
C GLY A 188 33.67 -17.59 -30.78
N THR A 189 34.46 -16.79 -30.04
CA THR A 189 33.98 -16.18 -28.79
C THR A 189 32.88 -15.16 -29.08
N SER A 190 31.70 -15.33 -28.49
CA SER A 190 30.61 -14.35 -28.48
C SER A 190 30.45 -13.67 -27.11
N LEU A 191 29.85 -12.49 -27.09
CA LEU A 191 29.47 -11.74 -25.89
C LEU A 191 27.96 -11.53 -25.91
N ARG A 192 27.25 -12.04 -24.92
CA ARG A 192 25.86 -11.71 -24.64
C ARG A 192 25.83 -10.51 -23.72
N VAL A 193 24.96 -9.55 -24.00
CA VAL A 193 24.75 -8.34 -23.23
C VAL A 193 23.27 -8.33 -22.89
N TYR A 194 22.95 -8.32 -21.60
CA TYR A 194 21.58 -8.44 -21.11
C TYR A 194 20.91 -7.06 -21.09
N TYR A 195 21.48 -6.12 -20.34
CA TYR A 195 20.97 -4.76 -20.26
C TYR A 195 22.08 -3.78 -19.84
N ALA A 196 21.83 -2.48 -20.05
CA ALA A 196 22.61 -1.40 -19.46
C ALA A 196 22.00 -1.02 -18.11
N THR A 197 22.80 -0.47 -17.20
CA THR A 197 22.34 -0.06 -15.87
C THR A 197 22.92 1.29 -15.48
N ALA A 198 22.11 2.11 -14.79
CA ALA A 198 22.55 3.28 -14.05
C ALA A 198 21.82 3.32 -12.71
N PHE A 199 22.53 3.63 -11.62
CA PHE A 199 21.93 3.66 -10.28
C PHE A 199 22.67 4.62 -9.33
N ASP A 200 21.97 5.12 -8.33
CA ASP A 200 22.51 5.98 -7.27
C ASP A 200 23.41 5.18 -6.29
N PRO A 201 24.47 5.77 -5.70
CA PRO A 201 25.29 5.10 -4.68
C PRO A 201 24.55 4.72 -3.40
N GLY A 202 23.39 5.33 -3.12
CA GLY A 202 22.49 5.00 -2.02
C GLY A 202 21.44 3.94 -2.37
N CYS A 203 21.46 3.38 -3.58
CA CYS A 203 20.54 2.29 -3.96
C CYS A 203 20.72 1.06 -3.05
N GLY A 204 19.70 0.22 -3.01
CA GLY A 204 19.70 -1.04 -2.28
C GLY A 204 19.10 -0.92 -0.87
N THR A 205 18.62 -2.05 -0.37
CA THR A 205 17.95 -2.17 0.92
C THR A 205 18.98 -2.44 2.02
N LEU A 206 18.91 -1.70 3.13
CA LEU A 206 19.79 -1.95 4.27
C LEU A 206 19.25 -3.12 5.07
N ASP A 207 20.02 -4.20 5.18
CA ASP A 207 19.71 -5.33 6.04
C ASP A 207 19.62 -4.89 7.51
N GLN A 208 18.45 -5.10 8.10
CA GLN A 208 18.12 -4.72 9.48
C GLN A 208 17.36 -5.80 10.25
N ASN A 209 17.20 -7.00 9.68
CA ASN A 209 16.43 -8.10 10.29
C ASN A 209 17.01 -8.53 11.67
N GLY A 210 18.30 -8.28 11.93
CA GLY A 210 18.96 -8.61 13.18
C GLY A 210 19.07 -10.12 13.43
N ILE A 211 18.91 -10.94 12.38
CA ILE A 211 18.89 -12.39 12.42
C ILE A 211 20.31 -12.93 12.60
N CYS A 212 20.45 -13.97 13.42
CA CYS A 212 21.74 -14.59 13.66
C CYS A 212 21.99 -15.75 12.71
N TYR A 213 23.21 -15.84 12.17
CA TYR A 213 23.58 -16.87 11.18
C TYR A 213 22.80 -16.75 9.88
N ASP A 214 22.46 -15.51 9.51
CA ASP A 214 21.78 -15.17 8.28
C ASP A 214 22.66 -15.52 7.07
N GLN A 215 22.11 -16.27 6.12
CA GLN A 215 22.81 -16.64 4.90
C GLN A 215 22.80 -15.47 3.93
N ILE A 216 23.94 -15.26 3.28
CA ILE A 216 23.99 -14.39 2.09
C ILE A 216 23.64 -15.30 0.91
N ALA A 217 22.35 -15.52 0.70
CA ALA A 217 21.77 -16.44 -0.29
C ALA A 217 20.57 -15.80 -1.01
N GLY A 218 19.97 -16.54 -1.95
CA GLY A 218 18.79 -16.10 -2.67
C GLY A 218 18.99 -15.77 -4.14
N ASN A 219 17.88 -15.53 -4.83
CA ASN A 219 17.80 -15.13 -6.24
C ASN A 219 18.56 -13.81 -6.55
N GLU A 220 18.73 -12.94 -5.56
CA GLU A 220 19.48 -11.67 -5.67
C GLU A 220 20.97 -11.79 -5.35
N THR A 221 21.44 -12.98 -4.99
CA THR A 221 22.84 -13.20 -4.64
C THR A 221 23.58 -13.93 -5.74
N VAL A 222 24.86 -13.62 -5.83
CA VAL A 222 25.67 -14.01 -6.97
C VAL A 222 27.10 -14.37 -6.55
N VAL A 223 27.62 -15.49 -7.08
CA VAL A 223 28.96 -16.00 -6.70
C VAL A 223 30.07 -15.50 -7.61
N ASN A 224 31.09 -14.88 -7.02
CA ASN A 224 32.25 -14.34 -7.70
C ASN A 224 33.52 -15.16 -7.60
N PHE A 225 34.02 -15.66 -8.74
CA PHE A 225 35.23 -16.47 -8.76
C PHE A 225 36.36 -15.87 -9.60
N GLY A 226 37.43 -15.42 -8.93
CA GLY A 226 38.67 -15.05 -9.59
C GLY A 226 39.69 -16.19 -9.58
N ALA A 227 40.06 -16.75 -10.74
CA ALA A 227 41.13 -17.76 -10.84
C ALA A 227 42.56 -17.18 -10.77
N GLY A 228 42.70 -15.84 -10.80
CA GLY A 228 43.98 -15.14 -10.94
C GLY A 228 44.66 -15.34 -12.31
N LEU A 229 45.87 -14.78 -12.49
CA LEU A 229 46.63 -14.79 -13.75
C LEU A 229 47.09 -16.19 -14.22
N LEU A 230 46.81 -17.25 -13.46
CA LEU A 230 47.14 -18.63 -13.81
C LEU A 230 46.02 -19.35 -14.58
N GLY A 231 44.81 -18.78 -14.65
CA GLY A 231 43.73 -19.00 -15.63
C GLY A 231 43.33 -20.43 -16.05
N THR A 232 43.91 -21.49 -15.50
CA THR A 232 43.73 -22.88 -15.99
C THR A 232 43.87 -23.96 -14.92
N LEU A 233 44.21 -23.63 -13.67
CA LEU A 233 44.49 -24.65 -12.64
C LEU A 233 43.75 -24.46 -11.31
N ALA A 234 43.24 -23.25 -11.02
CA ALA A 234 42.27 -23.06 -9.95
C ALA A 234 40.88 -23.22 -10.56
N THR A 235 40.04 -24.06 -9.95
CA THR A 235 38.68 -24.33 -10.43
C THR A 235 37.71 -24.24 -9.27
N LEU A 236 36.57 -23.63 -9.54
CA LEU A 236 35.39 -23.70 -8.70
C LEU A 236 34.37 -24.59 -9.42
N SER A 237 33.77 -25.54 -8.72
CA SER A 237 32.68 -26.36 -9.23
C SER A 237 31.49 -26.31 -8.28
N ASN A 238 30.28 -26.29 -8.84
CA ASN A 238 29.03 -26.10 -8.10
C ASN A 238 28.97 -24.75 -7.36
N PRO A 239 29.23 -23.61 -8.04
CA PRO A 239 29.24 -22.29 -7.38
C PRO A 239 27.91 -21.99 -6.69
N ASP A 240 26.79 -22.32 -7.32
CA ASP A 240 25.43 -22.05 -6.82
C ASP A 240 25.17 -22.65 -5.43
N GLY A 241 25.86 -23.75 -5.08
CA GLY A 241 25.81 -24.31 -3.73
C GLY A 241 26.52 -23.48 -2.65
N ILE A 242 26.74 -22.18 -2.87
CA ILE A 242 27.13 -21.20 -1.85
C ILE A 242 25.94 -20.27 -1.53
N THR A 243 25.04 -20.08 -2.49
CA THR A 243 23.98 -19.06 -2.52
C THR A 243 22.59 -19.67 -2.69
N ASP A 244 22.46 -21.00 -2.70
CA ASP A 244 21.20 -21.73 -2.92
C ASP A 244 20.36 -21.93 -1.65
N GLY A 245 20.70 -21.23 -0.56
CA GLY A 245 19.95 -21.32 0.69
C GLY A 245 20.17 -22.58 1.52
N ASP A 246 20.66 -23.67 0.93
CA ASP A 246 20.85 -24.95 1.63
C ASP A 246 22.21 -25.02 2.34
N LYS A 247 22.20 -25.00 3.68
CA LYS A 247 23.41 -25.10 4.53
C LYS A 247 24.20 -26.41 4.31
N ASN A 248 23.64 -27.41 3.61
CA ASN A 248 24.26 -28.72 3.36
C ASN A 248 24.91 -28.85 1.97
N THR A 249 24.62 -27.96 1.02
CA THR A 249 25.28 -27.93 -0.28
C THR A 249 26.62 -27.19 -0.18
N TYR A 250 27.46 -27.33 -1.19
CA TYR A 250 28.75 -26.63 -1.21
C TYR A 250 29.32 -26.48 -2.61
N ALA A 251 30.07 -25.40 -2.81
CA ALA A 251 31.03 -25.30 -3.90
C ALA A 251 32.38 -25.93 -3.53
N THR A 252 33.08 -26.42 -4.54
CA THR A 252 34.40 -27.05 -4.38
C THR A 252 35.48 -26.22 -5.07
N LEU A 253 36.35 -25.61 -4.26
CA LEU A 253 37.51 -24.84 -4.69
C LEU A 253 38.78 -25.69 -4.69
N VAL A 254 39.42 -25.83 -5.86
CA VAL A 254 40.70 -26.54 -6.00
C VAL A 254 41.85 -25.54 -6.12
N LEU A 255 42.80 -25.61 -5.19
CA LEU A 255 43.98 -24.73 -5.14
C LEU A 255 45.28 -25.49 -5.50
N PRO A 256 45.86 -25.28 -6.70
CA PRO A 256 47.08 -25.97 -7.11
C PRO A 256 48.33 -25.49 -6.33
N ALA A 257 49.36 -26.31 -6.29
CA ALA A 257 50.61 -26.01 -5.58
C ALA A 257 51.46 -24.92 -6.27
N GLY A 258 52.08 -24.01 -5.50
CA GLY A 258 53.13 -23.10 -6.00
C GLY A 258 52.65 -21.86 -6.74
N THR A 259 51.45 -21.37 -6.43
CA THR A 259 50.66 -20.35 -7.15
C THR A 259 51.16 -18.91 -7.06
N ASN A 260 52.14 -18.58 -6.23
CA ASN A 260 52.44 -17.19 -5.86
C ASN A 260 53.58 -16.53 -6.66
N LEU A 261 53.49 -16.49 -7.99
CA LEU A 261 54.49 -15.77 -8.80
C LEU A 261 54.01 -14.47 -9.45
N LEU A 262 52.70 -14.13 -9.45
CA LEU A 262 52.18 -12.97 -10.20
C LEU A 262 50.97 -12.30 -9.50
N ALA A 263 50.72 -11.05 -9.87
CA ALA A 263 50.05 -9.96 -9.12
C ALA A 263 48.54 -10.10 -8.75
N SER A 264 47.92 -11.27 -8.82
CA SER A 264 46.47 -11.43 -8.56
C SER A 264 46.17 -12.81 -7.96
N ALA A 265 45.75 -12.83 -6.69
CA ALA A 265 45.42 -14.04 -5.94
C ALA A 265 44.04 -14.61 -6.32
N PRO A 266 43.83 -15.94 -6.25
CA PRO A 266 42.51 -16.50 -6.47
C PRO A 266 41.57 -16.20 -5.30
N PHE A 267 40.28 -16.03 -5.61
CA PHE A 267 39.24 -15.76 -4.61
C PHE A 267 37.90 -16.36 -5.01
N VAL A 268 37.04 -16.58 -4.01
CA VAL A 268 35.60 -16.86 -4.15
C VAL A 268 34.87 -15.77 -3.35
N GLY A 269 33.81 -15.19 -3.88
CA GLY A 269 33.01 -14.18 -3.21
C GLY A 269 31.53 -14.40 -3.41
N VAL A 270 30.72 -13.77 -2.58
CA VAL A 270 29.27 -13.70 -2.69
C VAL A 270 28.89 -12.23 -2.64
N LYS A 271 28.06 -11.80 -3.58
CA LYS A 271 27.57 -10.43 -3.67
C LYS A 271 26.04 -10.44 -3.70
N SER A 272 25.44 -9.56 -2.92
CA SER A 272 24.01 -9.22 -3.02
C SER A 272 23.83 -8.07 -4.00
N LEU A 273 22.81 -8.19 -4.85
CA LEU A 273 22.49 -7.18 -5.85
C LEU A 273 21.74 -6.01 -5.22
N GLN A 274 20.76 -6.26 -4.36
CA GLN A 274 19.99 -5.22 -3.66
C GLN A 274 20.44 -4.99 -2.22
N THR A 275 20.72 -6.05 -1.48
CA THR A 275 21.00 -5.91 -0.05
C THR A 275 22.36 -5.26 0.24
N ILE A 276 22.36 -4.29 1.14
CA ILE A 276 23.53 -3.72 1.81
C ILE A 276 23.54 -4.20 3.26
N TYR A 277 24.63 -4.83 3.67
CA TYR A 277 24.84 -5.26 5.05
C TYR A 277 25.53 -4.16 5.88
N PRO A 278 25.08 -3.90 7.11
CA PRO A 278 25.61 -2.80 7.91
C PRO A 278 27.03 -3.08 8.45
N SER A 279 27.71 -1.99 8.85
CA SER A 279 29.03 -2.06 9.49
C SER A 279 28.93 -2.56 10.94
N GLY A 280 29.95 -3.26 11.43
CA GLY A 280 30.01 -3.76 12.81
C GLY A 280 29.52 -5.20 12.95
N ASN A 281 29.00 -5.76 11.87
CA ASN A 281 28.57 -7.14 11.77
C ASN A 281 29.74 -8.10 11.54
N ARG A 282 29.56 -9.37 11.90
CA ARG A 282 30.51 -10.45 11.61
C ARG A 282 30.14 -11.09 10.29
N VAL A 283 31.02 -10.99 9.30
CA VAL A 283 30.81 -11.60 7.97
C VAL A 283 31.84 -12.68 7.70
N GLY A 284 31.45 -13.73 6.98
CA GLY A 284 32.33 -14.86 6.77
C GLY A 284 31.88 -15.92 5.76
N PHE A 285 32.60 -17.04 5.81
CA PHE A 285 32.30 -18.24 5.04
C PHE A 285 32.36 -19.47 5.95
N VAL A 286 31.49 -20.43 5.67
CA VAL A 286 31.53 -21.76 6.27
C VAL A 286 32.22 -22.73 5.31
N VAL A 287 33.29 -23.39 5.77
CA VAL A 287 34.19 -24.15 4.92
C VAL A 287 34.67 -25.47 5.53
N GLN A 288 35.12 -26.40 4.67
CA GLN A 288 35.70 -27.68 5.09
C GLN A 288 36.90 -28.06 4.22
N GLN A 289 37.97 -28.60 4.83
CA GLN A 289 39.09 -29.20 4.11
C GLN A 289 38.94 -30.73 4.04
N ASP A 290 39.23 -31.35 2.88
CA ASP A 290 39.05 -32.79 2.56
C ASP A 290 39.62 -33.83 3.57
N ASN A 291 40.41 -33.41 4.59
CA ASN A 291 40.99 -34.31 5.60
C ASN A 291 40.98 -33.75 7.04
N GLY A 292 40.07 -32.83 7.35
CA GLY A 292 39.88 -32.31 8.71
C GLY A 292 39.87 -30.77 8.78
N LEU A 293 40.19 -30.23 9.96
CA LEU A 293 40.28 -28.78 10.16
C LEU A 293 41.39 -28.16 9.29
N LEU A 294 41.18 -26.91 8.89
CA LEU A 294 42.14 -26.05 8.22
C LEU A 294 43.47 -26.04 8.99
N THR A 295 44.55 -26.37 8.28
CA THR A 295 45.89 -26.29 8.86
C THR A 295 46.27 -24.82 9.13
N ALA A 296 47.05 -24.56 10.19
CA ALA A 296 47.55 -23.22 10.50
C ALA A 296 48.31 -22.58 9.31
N ASP A 297 48.98 -23.39 8.49
CA ASP A 297 49.67 -22.92 7.28
C ASP A 297 48.69 -22.44 6.20
N LEU A 298 47.52 -23.09 6.05
CA LEU A 298 46.45 -22.67 5.15
C LEU A 298 45.73 -21.41 5.66
N LEU A 299 45.45 -21.32 6.97
CA LEU A 299 44.88 -20.11 7.58
C LEU A 299 45.81 -18.89 7.40
N ASN A 300 47.13 -19.09 7.42
CA ASN A 300 48.13 -18.07 7.08
C ASN A 300 48.11 -17.59 5.62
N THR A 301 47.36 -18.29 4.77
CA THR A 301 47.21 -17.93 3.35
C THR A 301 45.83 -17.42 2.99
N LEU A 302 44.88 -17.39 3.93
CA LEU A 302 43.52 -16.94 3.67
C LEU A 302 43.25 -15.55 4.25
N ARG A 303 42.34 -14.81 3.63
CA ARG A 303 41.84 -13.51 4.10
C ARG A 303 40.41 -13.29 3.64
N ILE A 304 39.70 -12.43 4.35
CA ILE A 304 38.36 -11.98 3.98
C ILE A 304 38.45 -10.51 3.57
N GLN A 305 37.81 -10.18 2.45
CA GLN A 305 37.64 -8.83 1.96
C GLN A 305 36.17 -8.53 1.78
N THR A 306 35.74 -7.30 2.06
CA THR A 306 34.38 -6.84 1.78
C THR A 306 34.40 -5.70 0.78
N TYR A 307 33.33 -5.57 -0.02
CA TYR A 307 33.19 -4.52 -1.02
C TYR A 307 31.77 -3.94 -0.97
N LEU A 308 31.63 -2.67 -1.34
CA LEU A 308 30.35 -1.98 -1.56
C LEU A 308 30.35 -1.42 -2.98
N HIS A 309 29.42 -1.86 -3.81
CA HIS A 309 29.36 -1.55 -5.25
C HIS A 309 30.70 -1.70 -6.00
N GLY A 310 31.51 -2.69 -5.57
CA GLY A 310 32.81 -3.00 -6.15
C GLY A 310 34.01 -2.23 -5.57
N GLU A 311 33.78 -1.29 -4.64
CA GLU A 311 34.83 -0.58 -3.91
C GLU A 311 35.20 -1.31 -2.61
N LEU A 312 36.50 -1.47 -2.35
CA LEU A 312 37.01 -2.24 -1.21
C LEU A 312 36.73 -1.53 0.14
N GLN A 313 36.09 -2.25 1.06
CA GLN A 313 35.71 -1.78 2.39
C GLN A 313 36.67 -2.32 3.47
N ASP A 314 36.75 -3.64 3.63
CA ASP A 314 37.68 -4.30 4.56
C ASP A 314 38.65 -5.26 3.84
N ASP A 315 39.88 -5.42 4.38
CA ASP A 315 40.89 -6.40 3.92
C ASP A 315 41.66 -6.98 5.11
N GLN A 316 41.27 -8.18 5.58
CA GLN A 316 41.74 -8.75 6.84
C GLN A 316 42.29 -10.18 6.71
N PRO A 317 43.56 -10.44 7.05
CA PRO A 317 44.14 -11.79 6.99
C PRO A 317 43.72 -12.69 8.16
N LEU A 318 43.41 -13.95 7.85
CA LEU A 318 42.98 -14.98 8.82
C LEU A 318 44.10 -15.48 9.76
N SER A 319 45.33 -15.01 9.59
CA SER A 319 46.46 -15.30 10.50
C SER A 319 46.84 -14.21 11.47
N SER A 320 46.33 -12.99 11.25
CA SER A 320 46.47 -11.96 12.28
C SER A 320 45.73 -12.45 13.54
N GLY A 321 46.05 -11.87 14.71
CA GLY A 321 45.25 -12.10 15.91
C GLY A 321 43.77 -12.08 15.53
N ASN A 322 43.26 -11.01 14.95
CA ASN A 322 41.85 -10.88 14.56
C ASN A 322 41.29 -12.02 13.69
N GLY A 323 42.09 -12.68 12.86
CA GLY A 323 41.63 -13.70 11.91
C GLY A 323 41.72 -15.16 12.37
N LEU A 324 42.68 -15.50 13.24
CA LEU A 324 42.77 -16.83 13.86
C LEU A 324 41.85 -16.95 15.09
N LEU A 325 41.31 -15.82 15.55
CA LEU A 325 40.46 -15.66 16.74
C LEU A 325 38.96 -15.97 16.52
N ALA A 326 38.55 -16.39 15.31
CA ALA A 326 37.15 -16.55 14.91
C ALA A 326 36.84 -17.86 14.15
N ALA A 327 37.68 -18.90 14.27
CA ALA A 327 37.41 -20.20 13.65
C ALA A 327 36.58 -21.09 14.58
N ASN A 328 35.26 -21.05 14.44
CA ASN A 328 34.34 -21.96 15.15
C ASN A 328 34.27 -23.30 14.40
N VAL A 329 34.17 -24.41 15.13
CA VAL A 329 33.85 -25.71 14.52
C VAL A 329 32.35 -25.87 14.64
N LEU A 330 31.66 -25.84 13.49
CA LEU A 330 30.21 -25.91 13.41
C LEU A 330 29.72 -27.36 13.48
N ALA A 331 28.40 -27.50 13.54
CA ALA A 331 27.67 -28.75 13.59
C ALA A 331 28.02 -29.72 12.44
N GLY A 332 27.96 -31.04 12.69
CA GLY A 332 28.06 -32.08 11.64
C GLY A 332 28.89 -33.31 12.01
N THR A 333 28.84 -34.36 11.17
CA THR A 333 29.71 -35.56 11.30
C THR A 333 31.15 -35.32 10.82
N ASP A 334 31.33 -34.23 10.07
CA ASP A 334 32.55 -33.75 9.46
C ASP A 334 32.95 -32.39 10.08
N PRO A 335 34.24 -32.07 10.21
CA PRO A 335 34.67 -30.83 10.87
C PRO A 335 34.59 -29.63 9.91
N ILE A 336 33.39 -29.07 9.78
CA ILE A 336 33.14 -27.80 9.08
C ILE A 336 33.55 -26.63 9.99
N GLN A 337 34.05 -25.53 9.42
CA GLN A 337 34.55 -24.38 10.15
C GLN A 337 33.98 -23.06 9.62
N GLU A 338 33.56 -22.21 10.55
CA GLU A 338 33.22 -20.82 10.29
C GLU A 338 34.50 -19.98 10.22
N LEU A 339 34.66 -19.15 9.19
CA LEU A 339 35.75 -18.18 9.06
C LEU A 339 35.15 -16.79 8.92
N SER A 340 35.48 -15.86 9.83
CA SER A 340 34.84 -14.54 9.81
C SER A 340 35.80 -13.40 10.16
N ILE A 341 35.36 -12.18 9.84
CA ILE A 341 35.93 -10.91 10.33
C ILE A 341 34.82 -10.04 10.91
N LEU A 342 35.19 -8.98 11.63
CA LEU A 342 34.27 -7.90 12.02
C LEU A 342 34.40 -6.80 10.96
N THR A 343 33.29 -6.38 10.36
CA THR A 343 33.29 -5.33 9.34
C THR A 343 33.48 -3.95 9.96
N THR A 344 34.11 -3.03 9.23
CA THR A 344 34.29 -1.64 9.67
C THR A 344 33.51 -0.61 8.84
N ALA A 345 32.91 -1.06 7.74
CA ALA A 345 32.05 -0.27 6.86
C ALA A 345 30.95 -1.17 6.26
N PRO A 346 29.84 -0.60 5.75
CA PRO A 346 28.80 -1.35 5.06
C PRO A 346 29.33 -2.02 3.80
N PHE A 347 28.72 -3.13 3.39
CA PHE A 347 29.16 -3.92 2.24
C PHE A 347 27.99 -4.63 1.57
N ASN A 348 28.12 -4.92 0.28
CA ASN A 348 27.20 -5.82 -0.43
C ASN A 348 27.92 -7.02 -1.06
N GLU A 349 29.24 -7.17 -0.85
CA GLU A 349 30.01 -8.32 -1.30
C GLU A 349 31.05 -8.74 -0.27
N VAL A 350 31.18 -10.05 -0.04
CA VAL A 350 32.23 -10.66 0.79
C VAL A 350 33.07 -11.63 -0.05
N ARG A 351 34.40 -11.63 0.09
CA ARG A 351 35.35 -12.47 -0.66
C ARG A 351 36.31 -13.21 0.25
N LEU A 352 36.44 -14.52 0.04
CA LEU A 352 37.51 -15.37 0.56
C LEU A 352 38.68 -15.42 -0.43
N VAL A 353 39.80 -14.79 -0.08
CA VAL A 353 40.98 -14.65 -0.95
C VAL A 353 42.14 -15.51 -0.44
N ALA A 354 42.82 -16.23 -1.34
CA ALA A 354 43.95 -17.10 -1.02
C ALA A 354 45.30 -16.49 -1.48
N GLU A 355 46.04 -15.87 -0.55
CA GLU A 355 47.34 -15.25 -0.77
C GLU A 355 48.52 -16.00 -0.11
N GLY A 356 49.68 -16.10 -0.80
CA GLY A 356 50.91 -16.63 -0.20
C GLY A 356 51.52 -17.83 -0.93
N VAL A 357 52.75 -18.22 -0.58
CA VAL A 357 53.44 -19.37 -1.21
C VAL A 357 52.81 -20.67 -0.71
N MET A 358 51.79 -21.14 -1.42
CA MET A 358 51.05 -22.35 -1.05
C MET A 358 51.83 -23.63 -1.42
N ALA A 359 52.12 -24.47 -0.43
CA ALA A 359 52.40 -25.88 -0.67
C ALA A 359 51.05 -26.59 -0.89
N SER A 360 50.81 -27.21 -2.05
CA SER A 360 49.58 -27.96 -2.43
C SER A 360 48.61 -28.22 -1.26
N LEU A 361 47.57 -27.40 -1.12
CA LEU A 361 46.67 -27.44 0.05
C LEU A 361 45.46 -28.37 -0.14
N GLY A 362 45.24 -28.88 -1.35
CA GLY A 362 44.13 -29.79 -1.65
C GLY A 362 42.86 -29.05 -2.03
N THR A 363 41.71 -29.64 -1.73
CA THR A 363 40.38 -29.13 -2.02
C THR A 363 39.80 -28.43 -0.79
N LEU A 364 39.18 -27.28 -1.00
CA LEU A 364 38.39 -26.56 0.00
C LEU A 364 36.92 -26.61 -0.43
N ARG A 365 36.02 -27.09 0.43
CA ARG A 365 34.57 -26.97 0.25
C ARG A 365 34.11 -25.69 0.93
N ILE A 366 33.24 -24.94 0.27
CA ILE A 366 32.66 -23.69 0.75
C ILE A 366 31.14 -23.91 0.72
N TYR A 367 30.52 -23.92 1.89
CA TYR A 367 29.10 -24.24 2.07
C TYR A 367 28.23 -23.01 1.85
N TYR A 368 28.47 -21.93 2.58
CA TYR A 368 27.73 -20.69 2.42
C TYR A 368 28.56 -19.49 2.90
N ALA A 369 28.16 -18.29 2.47
CA ALA A 369 28.55 -17.03 3.09
C ALA A 369 27.47 -16.60 4.08
N PHE A 370 27.85 -15.85 5.12
CA PHE A 370 26.91 -15.45 6.16
C PHE A 370 27.23 -14.06 6.71
N GLU A 371 26.22 -13.48 7.33
CA GLU A 371 26.23 -12.27 8.13
C GLU A 371 25.69 -12.61 9.54
N ASN A 372 26.33 -12.04 10.58
CA ASN A 372 25.89 -12.16 11.97
C ASN A 372 26.00 -10.80 12.68
N PRO A 373 24.90 -10.26 13.20
CA PRO A 373 24.89 -9.06 14.03
C PRO A 373 25.73 -9.23 15.31
N GLU A 374 26.27 -8.12 15.85
CA GLU A 374 27.02 -8.15 17.12
C GLU A 374 26.14 -8.58 18.31
N SER A 375 24.83 -8.41 18.21
CA SER A 375 23.83 -8.80 19.22
C SER A 375 23.70 -10.32 19.40
N CYS A 376 24.20 -11.13 18.47
CA CYS A 376 24.00 -12.57 18.48
C CYS A 376 24.54 -13.24 19.74
N THR A 377 23.67 -14.04 20.37
CA THR A 377 24.03 -14.76 21.60
C THR A 377 24.89 -15.96 21.25
N ASP A 378 25.96 -16.18 22.01
CA ASP A 378 26.90 -17.28 21.77
C ASP A 378 26.37 -18.66 22.18
N CYS A 379 25.11 -18.70 22.63
CA CYS A 379 24.28 -19.84 22.99
C CYS A 379 24.90 -20.84 23.99
N LYS A 380 25.96 -20.42 24.70
CA LYS A 380 26.64 -21.27 25.69
C LYS A 380 25.96 -21.15 27.03
N THR A 381 25.16 -22.15 27.36
CA THR A 381 24.55 -22.27 28.70
C THR A 381 25.56 -22.79 29.70
N ALA A 382 25.85 -22.00 30.75
CA ALA A 382 26.69 -22.42 31.86
C ALA A 382 25.95 -23.38 32.81
N LEU A 383 26.58 -24.51 33.15
CA LEU A 383 26.02 -25.51 34.07
C LEU A 383 26.24 -25.09 35.53
N THR A 384 25.44 -24.15 36.01
CA THR A 384 25.51 -23.65 37.40
C THR A 384 24.56 -24.38 38.33
N SER A 385 24.73 -24.22 39.65
CA SER A 385 23.86 -24.81 40.68
C SER A 385 22.52 -24.08 40.88
N SER A 386 22.18 -23.08 40.04
CA SER A 386 20.99 -22.23 40.18
C SER A 386 19.85 -22.62 39.24
N ALA A 387 18.62 -22.67 39.74
CA ALA A 387 17.42 -23.07 38.99
C ALA A 387 16.94 -22.05 37.92
N ALA A 388 17.60 -20.91 37.78
CA ALA A 388 17.24 -19.86 36.80
C ALA A 388 17.87 -20.08 35.41
N GLN A 389 18.53 -21.22 35.18
CA GLN A 389 19.11 -21.61 33.90
C GLN A 389 18.39 -22.85 33.36
N PRO A 390 18.28 -23.03 32.03
CA PRO A 390 17.57 -24.17 31.44
C PRO A 390 18.22 -25.51 31.83
N TYR A 391 19.52 -25.51 32.13
CA TYR A 391 20.24 -26.65 32.70
C TYR A 391 21.01 -26.26 33.95
N THR A 392 21.01 -27.17 34.93
CA THR A 392 21.80 -27.00 36.16
C THR A 392 22.86 -28.07 36.28
N GLY A 393 24.01 -27.68 36.85
CA GLY A 393 25.16 -28.53 37.05
C GLY A 393 25.40 -28.85 38.53
N GLU A 394 25.86 -30.06 38.80
CA GLU A 394 26.42 -30.46 40.08
C GLU A 394 27.86 -30.99 39.92
N LEU A 395 28.66 -30.79 40.97
CA LEU A 395 30.02 -31.30 41.02
C LEU A 395 30.02 -32.80 41.27
N VAL A 396 30.72 -33.53 40.40
CA VAL A 396 30.91 -34.96 40.59
C VAL A 396 32.25 -35.21 41.27
N SER A 397 32.17 -35.84 42.45
CA SER A 397 33.32 -36.24 43.25
C SER A 397 33.21 -37.72 43.63
N ARG A 398 33.27 -38.62 42.64
CA ARG A 398 33.20 -40.07 42.81
C ARG A 398 34.55 -40.74 42.54
N ASP A 399 34.79 -41.88 43.18
CA ASP A 399 35.99 -42.70 42.93
C ASP A 399 35.69 -43.70 41.81
N ARG A 400 36.35 -43.57 40.66
CA ARG A 400 36.12 -44.41 39.47
C ARG A 400 37.11 -45.58 39.34
N ASP A 401 38.03 -45.78 40.29
CA ASP A 401 38.91 -46.97 40.33
C ASP A 401 39.14 -47.49 41.77
N PRO A 402 38.33 -48.45 42.24
CA PRO A 402 38.48 -49.03 43.58
C PRO A 402 39.66 -50.00 43.72
N SER A 403 40.43 -50.28 42.66
CA SER A 403 41.47 -51.32 42.65
C SER A 403 42.88 -50.81 43.00
N ILE A 404 43.06 -49.49 43.11
CA ILE A 404 44.32 -48.85 43.49
C ILE A 404 44.10 -48.02 44.76
N PHE A 405 44.94 -48.22 45.77
CA PHE A 405 44.90 -47.50 47.05
C PHE A 405 45.44 -46.05 46.89
N SER A 406 44.78 -45.24 46.06
CA SER A 406 45.14 -43.85 45.74
C SER A 406 43.92 -43.05 45.25
N THR A 407 43.88 -41.78 45.62
CA THR A 407 42.86 -40.73 45.41
C THR A 407 42.50 -40.45 43.93
N TYR A 408 41.78 -41.34 43.24
CA TYR A 408 41.25 -41.08 41.89
C TYR A 408 39.84 -40.49 41.93
N ASN A 409 39.74 -39.29 42.48
CA ASN A 409 38.50 -38.53 42.46
C ASN A 409 38.27 -37.93 41.07
N THR A 410 37.05 -38.03 40.53
CA THR A 410 36.63 -37.35 39.28
C THR A 410 36.90 -35.85 39.32
N THR A 411 36.79 -35.24 40.49
CA THR A 411 37.26 -33.87 40.73
C THR A 411 38.44 -33.88 41.71
N GLY A 412 39.66 -33.66 41.22
CA GLY A 412 40.87 -33.71 42.05
C GLY A 412 42.19 -33.72 41.28
N VAL A 413 43.29 -33.71 42.04
CA VAL A 413 44.66 -33.86 41.50
C VAL A 413 45.05 -35.35 41.57
N TYR A 414 45.65 -35.87 40.50
CA TYR A 414 46.08 -37.27 40.41
C TYR A 414 47.55 -37.38 39.97
N GLY A 415 48.19 -38.51 40.27
CA GLY A 415 49.60 -38.76 39.94
C GLY A 415 50.61 -38.10 40.89
N LEU A 416 51.89 -38.11 40.52
CA LEU A 416 52.96 -37.46 41.29
C LEU A 416 53.12 -36.01 40.82
N THR A 417 52.35 -35.11 41.44
CA THR A 417 52.30 -33.69 41.08
C THR A 417 52.57 -32.82 42.32
N LEU A 418 53.37 -31.76 42.14
CA LEU A 418 53.43 -30.62 43.08
C LEU A 418 52.48 -29.51 42.60
N GLY A 419 51.23 -29.87 42.34
CA GLY A 419 50.17 -28.96 41.93
C GLY A 419 49.03 -28.89 42.95
N THR A 420 48.36 -27.74 43.01
CA THR A 420 47.21 -27.52 43.90
C THR A 420 45.99 -27.18 43.06
N LEU A 421 44.90 -27.94 43.25
CA LEU A 421 43.58 -27.59 42.76
C LEU A 421 42.79 -26.95 43.92
N THR A 422 42.30 -25.73 43.71
CA THR A 422 41.57 -24.97 44.72
C THR A 422 40.27 -24.41 44.16
N ASN A 423 39.28 -24.18 45.03
CA ASN A 423 38.00 -23.56 44.69
C ASN A 423 37.17 -24.32 43.64
N THR A 424 37.13 -25.66 43.70
CA THR A 424 36.38 -26.49 42.75
C THR A 424 34.87 -26.21 42.77
N SER A 425 34.33 -25.68 43.88
CA SER A 425 32.95 -25.16 43.98
C SER A 425 32.62 -24.09 42.94
N ALA A 426 33.63 -23.41 42.38
CA ALA A 426 33.43 -22.39 41.35
C ALA A 426 32.83 -22.95 40.05
N LEU A 427 33.11 -24.21 39.70
CA LEU A 427 32.67 -24.82 38.43
C LEU A 427 31.16 -24.87 38.22
N VAL A 428 30.40 -24.79 39.32
CA VAL A 428 28.94 -24.76 39.35
C VAL A 428 28.42 -23.53 40.10
N SER A 429 29.28 -22.51 40.29
CA SER A 429 28.90 -21.27 40.96
C SER A 429 27.88 -20.50 40.10
N PRO A 430 26.88 -19.84 40.72
CA PRO A 430 26.06 -18.87 40.00
C PRO A 430 26.85 -17.65 39.49
N SER A 431 28.05 -17.39 40.02
CA SER A 431 28.95 -16.35 39.52
C SER A 431 29.84 -16.90 38.40
N LEU A 432 29.64 -16.44 37.17
CA LEU A 432 30.44 -16.80 36.00
C LEU A 432 31.87 -16.22 36.01
N THR A 433 32.21 -15.43 37.03
CA THR A 433 33.55 -14.85 37.21
C THR A 433 34.39 -15.63 38.24
N ASP A 434 33.78 -16.59 38.95
CA ASP A 434 34.51 -17.46 39.87
C ASP A 434 35.23 -18.56 39.08
N SER A 435 36.45 -18.92 39.51
CA SER A 435 37.19 -20.00 38.89
C SER A 435 37.79 -20.99 39.88
N ALA A 436 37.84 -22.25 39.45
CA ALA A 436 38.64 -23.30 40.03
C ALA A 436 40.06 -23.18 39.47
N ARG A 437 41.04 -23.06 40.38
CA ARG A 437 42.43 -22.80 40.00
C ARG A 437 43.27 -24.06 40.15
N PHE A 438 43.87 -24.50 39.05
CA PHE A 438 44.92 -25.52 39.03
C PHE A 438 46.28 -24.86 38.82
N ALA A 439 47.12 -24.87 39.86
CA ALA A 439 48.47 -24.31 39.82
C ALA A 439 49.51 -25.42 39.88
N VAL A 440 50.46 -25.43 38.94
CA VAL A 440 51.58 -26.37 38.86
C VAL A 440 52.87 -25.68 39.31
N ILE A 441 53.54 -26.22 40.33
CA ILE A 441 54.74 -25.58 40.92
C ILE A 441 56.06 -26.19 40.39
N ALA A 442 56.15 -27.52 40.20
CA ALA A 442 57.25 -28.20 39.49
C ALA A 442 57.00 -29.71 39.29
N GLY A 443 57.36 -30.26 38.11
CA GLY A 443 57.54 -31.69 37.87
C GLY A 443 56.26 -32.53 37.94
N LEU A 444 55.70 -32.87 36.77
CA LEU A 444 54.65 -33.88 36.66
C LEU A 444 55.23 -35.17 36.07
N LEU A 445 55.10 -36.28 36.81
CA LEU A 445 55.30 -37.63 36.30
C LEU A 445 53.94 -38.33 36.29
N ASN A 446 53.31 -38.40 35.11
CA ASN A 446 51.96 -38.96 34.91
C ASN A 446 50.94 -38.41 35.91
N GLY A 447 50.84 -37.08 36.02
CA GLY A 447 49.91 -36.43 36.93
C GLY A 447 49.29 -35.18 36.32
N GLY A 448 48.15 -34.78 36.86
CA GLY A 448 47.31 -33.70 36.34
C GLY A 448 46.16 -33.37 37.29
N ALA A 449 45.18 -32.62 36.81
CA ALA A 449 43.93 -32.35 37.52
C ALA A 449 42.73 -32.70 36.65
N ARG A 450 41.70 -33.28 37.27
CA ARG A 450 40.39 -33.51 36.67
C ARG A 450 39.34 -32.69 37.38
N MET A 451 38.37 -32.22 36.62
CA MET A 451 37.23 -31.46 37.10
C MET A 451 36.01 -31.94 36.33
N THR A 452 34.94 -32.28 37.04
CA THR A 452 33.78 -32.93 36.43
C THR A 452 32.47 -32.31 36.90
N VAL A 453 31.62 -31.97 35.93
CA VAL A 453 30.30 -31.39 36.15
C VAL A 453 29.27 -32.31 35.49
N LYS A 454 28.19 -32.61 36.21
CA LYS A 454 27.07 -33.42 35.72
C LYS A 454 25.79 -32.60 35.72
N ARG A 455 24.97 -32.77 34.69
CA ARG A 455 23.62 -32.22 34.62
C ARG A 455 22.75 -32.80 35.73
N THR A 456 21.99 -31.96 36.41
CA THR A 456 20.95 -32.43 37.33
C THR A 456 19.61 -32.59 36.60
N GLY A 457 18.79 -33.59 36.97
CA GLY A 457 17.47 -33.83 36.35
C GLY A 457 17.28 -35.17 35.67
N GLY A 458 18.35 -35.93 35.41
CA GLY A 458 18.28 -37.32 34.94
C GLY A 458 18.16 -37.53 33.42
N ASP A 459 17.98 -36.45 32.64
CA ASP A 459 17.99 -36.50 31.17
C ASP A 459 19.41 -36.31 30.62
N ASN A 460 19.72 -36.98 29.51
CA ASN A 460 20.94 -36.74 28.76
C ASN A 460 20.79 -35.49 27.87
N TYR A 461 21.91 -34.82 27.60
CA TYR A 461 22.04 -33.95 26.44
C TYR A 461 21.99 -34.79 25.16
N PRO A 462 21.35 -34.28 24.09
CA PRO A 462 21.23 -35.00 22.83
C PRO A 462 22.58 -35.22 22.16
N VAL A 463 22.59 -36.09 21.15
CA VAL A 463 23.71 -36.16 20.20
C VAL A 463 23.85 -34.81 19.53
N GLY A 464 25.08 -34.39 19.23
CA GLY A 464 25.34 -33.13 18.55
C GLY A 464 25.58 -31.93 19.47
N THR A 465 25.21 -31.99 20.76
CA THR A 465 25.49 -30.92 21.71
C THR A 465 27.00 -30.65 21.83
N VAL A 466 27.40 -29.39 21.71
CA VAL A 466 28.77 -28.95 21.99
C VAL A 466 28.93 -28.81 23.50
N ALA A 467 29.98 -29.44 24.06
CA ALA A 467 30.20 -29.46 25.50
C ALA A 467 31.66 -29.18 25.86
N GLY A 468 31.87 -28.42 26.93
CA GLY A 468 33.21 -28.01 27.32
C GLY A 468 33.30 -27.23 28.62
N PHE A 469 34.41 -26.50 28.78
CA PHE A 469 34.68 -25.62 29.90
C PHE A 469 35.20 -24.27 29.45
N ALA A 470 34.81 -23.21 30.17
CA ALA A 470 35.42 -21.88 30.07
C ALA A 470 36.72 -21.84 30.89
N VAL A 471 37.84 -21.49 30.26
CA VAL A 471 39.19 -21.57 30.82
C VAL A 471 40.02 -20.32 30.54
N LYS A 472 40.91 -19.96 31.47
CA LYS A 472 41.94 -18.93 31.31
C LYS A 472 43.31 -19.46 31.74
N SER A 473 44.32 -19.25 30.89
CA SER A 473 45.71 -19.60 31.22
C SER A 473 46.43 -18.43 31.89
N GLY A 474 47.32 -18.71 32.85
CA GLY A 474 48.12 -17.68 33.53
C GLY A 474 49.09 -16.91 32.63
N SER A 475 49.37 -17.40 31.42
CA SER A 475 50.20 -16.75 30.40
C SER A 475 49.42 -15.87 29.41
N GLY A 476 48.09 -15.76 29.56
CA GLY A 476 47.22 -15.11 28.58
C GLY A 476 46.69 -16.11 27.54
N LEU A 477 47.43 -16.34 26.46
CA LEU A 477 46.99 -17.18 25.33
C LEU A 477 47.29 -18.68 25.54
N LEU A 478 46.32 -19.53 25.25
CA LEU A 478 46.51 -20.98 25.18
C LEU A 478 47.30 -21.33 23.90
N SER A 479 48.58 -21.67 24.03
CA SER A 479 49.36 -22.16 22.87
C SER A 479 48.94 -23.58 22.46
N ALA A 480 49.11 -23.93 21.18
CA ALA A 480 48.87 -25.29 20.67
C ALA A 480 49.57 -26.40 21.48
N GLY A 481 50.73 -26.09 22.09
CA GLY A 481 51.43 -27.01 22.99
C GLY A 481 50.71 -27.26 24.32
N LEU A 482 49.98 -26.27 24.85
CA LEU A 482 49.18 -26.42 26.07
C LEU A 482 47.87 -27.18 25.79
N LEU A 483 47.27 -26.99 24.61
CA LEU A 483 46.07 -27.73 24.18
C LEU A 483 46.32 -29.24 24.08
N SER A 484 47.54 -29.66 23.72
CA SER A 484 47.92 -31.08 23.69
C SER A 484 47.84 -31.79 25.05
N GLY A 485 47.83 -31.02 26.15
CA GLY A 485 47.68 -31.52 27.52
C GLY A 485 46.27 -31.39 28.09
N ILE A 486 45.28 -31.02 27.27
CA ILE A 486 43.86 -30.93 27.69
C ILE A 486 43.10 -32.07 27.03
N THR A 487 42.14 -32.65 27.74
CA THR A 487 41.23 -33.68 27.23
C THR A 487 39.85 -33.43 27.79
N ILE A 488 38.82 -33.45 26.94
CA ILE A 488 37.41 -33.42 27.36
C ILE A 488 36.85 -34.84 27.25
N ARG A 489 36.13 -35.30 28.27
CA ARG A 489 35.47 -36.60 28.27
C ARG A 489 34.00 -36.43 28.61
N LEU A 490 33.16 -37.09 27.83
CA LEU A 490 31.72 -37.14 28.03
C LEU A 490 31.36 -38.52 28.59
N TYR A 491 30.46 -38.55 29.55
CA TYR A 491 29.96 -39.77 30.19
C TYR A 491 28.43 -39.79 30.15
N GLU A 492 27.88 -41.00 30.13
CA GLU A 492 26.45 -41.24 30.24
C GLU A 492 26.16 -41.98 31.56
N GLY A 493 25.30 -41.40 32.39
CA GLY A 493 24.86 -41.94 33.67
C GLY A 493 25.99 -42.00 34.71
N ASP A 494 26.15 -43.17 35.33
CA ASP A 494 27.19 -43.43 36.33
C ASP A 494 28.30 -44.37 35.80
N GLY A 495 28.36 -44.56 34.47
CA GLY A 495 29.27 -45.51 33.82
C GLY A 495 30.74 -45.12 33.97
N GLU A 496 31.63 -46.07 34.29
CA GLU A 496 33.06 -45.83 34.56
C GLU A 496 33.88 -45.39 33.34
N ASN A 497 33.43 -45.70 32.13
CA ASN A 497 34.13 -45.38 30.88
C ASN A 497 33.46 -44.19 30.18
N PRO A 498 34.24 -43.27 29.59
CA PRO A 498 33.67 -42.19 28.79
C PRO A 498 32.98 -42.77 27.55
N VAL A 499 31.81 -42.22 27.21
CA VAL A 499 31.13 -42.50 25.94
C VAL A 499 31.82 -41.81 24.77
N GLN A 500 32.49 -40.68 25.04
CA GLN A 500 33.32 -39.98 24.06
C GLN A 500 34.53 -39.30 24.73
N THR A 501 35.65 -39.25 24.01
CA THR A 501 36.86 -38.53 24.42
C THR A 501 37.31 -37.61 23.30
N ILE A 502 37.47 -36.32 23.61
CA ILE A 502 37.81 -35.24 22.68
C ILE A 502 39.20 -34.71 23.06
N THR A 503 40.10 -34.63 22.08
CA THR A 503 41.52 -34.25 22.30
C THR A 503 42.10 -33.50 21.11
N GLY A 504 43.25 -32.83 21.32
CA GLY A 504 44.04 -32.26 20.24
C GLY A 504 43.35 -31.08 19.56
N ALA A 505 43.40 -31.05 18.22
CA ALA A 505 42.79 -29.99 17.43
C ALA A 505 41.25 -29.98 17.53
N SER A 506 40.62 -31.12 17.87
CA SER A 506 39.17 -31.21 18.08
C SER A 506 38.68 -30.53 19.36
N LEU A 507 39.58 -29.97 20.17
CA LEU A 507 39.26 -29.11 21.32
C LEU A 507 39.17 -27.62 20.96
N LEU A 508 39.51 -27.27 19.71
CA LEU A 508 39.47 -25.89 19.21
C LEU A 508 38.03 -25.53 18.87
N ASN A 509 37.32 -24.98 19.85
CA ASN A 509 36.19 -24.10 19.62
C ASN A 509 36.65 -22.70 20.03
N LEU A 510 37.56 -22.11 19.24
CA LEU A 510 38.18 -20.82 19.56
C LEU A 510 37.32 -19.67 19.02
N GLY A 511 36.13 -19.48 19.62
CA GLY A 511 35.54 -18.15 19.70
C GLY A 511 36.30 -17.37 20.76
N LEU A 512 37.43 -16.73 20.40
CA LEU A 512 38.32 -16.10 21.38
C LEU A 512 38.03 -14.62 21.64
N LEU A 513 36.76 -14.21 21.46
CA LEU A 513 36.23 -12.94 21.91
C LEU A 513 34.83 -13.16 22.50
N SER A 514 34.73 -13.87 23.62
CA SER A 514 33.76 -13.38 24.60
C SER A 514 34.30 -12.07 25.16
N SER A 515 33.42 -11.08 25.32
CA SER A 515 33.69 -9.76 25.94
C SER A 515 34.43 -9.82 27.29
N ASN A 516 34.57 -11.02 27.88
CA ASN A 516 35.16 -11.30 29.19
C ASN A 516 36.57 -11.94 29.15
N GLY A 517 37.14 -12.24 27.97
CA GLY A 517 38.50 -12.79 27.83
C GLY A 517 38.66 -14.22 28.35
N LEU A 518 37.60 -15.04 28.25
CA LEU A 518 37.59 -16.47 28.53
C LEU A 518 37.82 -17.29 27.25
N ASN A 519 38.48 -18.44 27.37
CA ASN A 519 38.67 -19.38 26.26
C ASN A 519 37.73 -20.57 26.47
N PHE A 520 36.84 -20.85 25.53
CA PHE A 520 35.98 -22.03 25.60
C PHE A 520 36.70 -23.24 24.99
N ILE A 521 36.82 -24.32 25.76
CA ILE A 521 37.49 -25.55 25.33
C ILE A 521 36.48 -26.68 25.39
N GLY A 522 36.16 -27.27 24.25
CA GLY A 522 35.09 -28.25 24.13
C GLY A 522 35.06 -28.88 22.75
N GLY A 523 34.04 -29.70 22.49
CA GLY A 523 33.78 -30.23 21.17
C GLY A 523 32.40 -30.86 21.06
N LYS A 524 31.98 -31.14 19.83
CA LYS A 524 30.67 -31.73 19.49
C LYS A 524 30.57 -33.17 19.99
N SER A 525 29.44 -33.45 20.63
CA SER A 525 29.02 -34.78 21.04
C SER A 525 28.60 -35.62 19.81
N THR A 526 29.02 -36.88 19.78
CA THR A 526 28.56 -37.90 18.81
C THR A 526 27.62 -38.91 19.46
N VAL A 527 27.36 -38.76 20.76
CA VAL A 527 26.61 -39.69 21.61
C VAL A 527 25.97 -38.92 22.77
N ALA A 528 24.73 -39.25 23.14
CA ALA A 528 24.09 -38.62 24.29
C ALA A 528 24.94 -38.75 25.59
N PHE A 529 24.94 -37.71 26.43
CA PHE A 529 25.76 -37.66 27.65
C PHE A 529 25.08 -36.82 28.74
N ASP A 530 25.45 -36.98 30.00
CA ASP A 530 24.96 -36.16 31.12
C ASP A 530 26.10 -35.59 31.99
N GLU A 531 27.34 -36.00 31.76
CA GLU A 531 28.50 -35.61 32.57
C GLU A 531 29.72 -35.24 31.71
N ILE A 532 30.32 -34.09 32.02
CA ILE A 532 31.45 -33.47 31.29
C ILE A 532 32.67 -33.41 32.22
N GLU A 533 33.79 -34.01 31.82
CA GLU A 533 35.07 -33.95 32.52
C GLU A 533 36.12 -33.23 31.69
N ILE A 534 36.84 -32.28 32.29
CA ILE A 534 38.11 -31.76 31.77
C ILE A 534 39.28 -32.39 32.51
N ASP A 535 40.23 -32.93 31.75
CA ASP A 535 41.48 -33.51 32.24
C ASP A 535 42.67 -32.70 31.74
N LEU A 536 43.33 -32.03 32.68
CA LEU A 536 44.52 -31.22 32.46
C LEU A 536 45.76 -32.10 32.72
N ASN A 537 46.11 -32.93 31.75
CA ASN A 537 47.26 -33.83 31.78
C ASN A 537 48.46 -33.22 31.05
N LEU A 538 49.24 -32.43 31.79
CA LEU A 538 50.32 -31.62 31.22
C LEU A 538 51.63 -32.37 30.95
N GLY A 539 51.68 -33.70 31.20
CA GLY A 539 52.83 -34.55 30.89
C GLY A 539 54.21 -34.01 31.33
N ALA A 540 55.28 -34.50 30.69
CA ALA A 540 56.66 -34.07 30.96
C ALA A 540 57.00 -32.64 30.47
N ILE A 541 55.99 -31.85 30.07
CA ILE A 541 56.15 -30.52 29.45
C ILE A 541 56.59 -29.47 30.50
N SER A 542 56.44 -29.75 31.80
CA SER A 542 56.82 -28.85 32.90
C SER A 542 58.21 -29.19 33.50
N LEU A 543 59.28 -28.95 32.74
CA LEU A 543 60.62 -28.82 33.29
C LEU A 543 61.06 -27.35 33.27
N GLY A 544 60.36 -26.47 34.03
CA GLY A 544 60.98 -25.20 34.43
C GLY A 544 60.11 -23.98 34.74
N LEU A 545 58.79 -23.97 34.50
CA LEU A 545 57.97 -22.78 34.76
C LEU A 545 56.66 -23.12 35.48
N PRO A 546 56.22 -22.28 36.46
CA PRO A 546 54.90 -22.42 37.06
C PRO A 546 53.82 -22.09 36.03
N LEU A 547 52.83 -22.98 35.90
CA LEU A 547 51.68 -22.81 35.02
C LEU A 547 50.41 -22.79 35.87
N THR A 548 49.45 -21.93 35.52
CA THR A 548 48.15 -21.86 36.18
C THR A 548 47.03 -21.93 35.14
N PHE A 549 46.01 -22.73 35.45
CA PHE A 549 44.75 -22.82 34.70
C PHE A 549 43.62 -22.42 35.64
N ASP A 550 42.86 -21.41 35.24
CA ASP A 550 41.63 -20.98 35.89
C ASP A 550 40.46 -21.52 35.06
N VAL A 551 39.71 -22.47 35.61
CA VAL A 551 38.54 -23.10 34.97
C VAL A 551 37.28 -22.56 35.64
N PHE A 552 36.41 -21.90 34.89
CA PHE A 552 35.30 -21.12 35.43
C PHE A 552 34.05 -21.97 35.61
N TYR A 553 33.50 -22.49 34.52
CA TYR A 553 32.29 -23.32 34.50
C TYR A 553 32.32 -24.31 33.33
N ALA A 554 31.53 -25.38 33.45
CA ALA A 554 31.19 -26.22 32.30
C ALA A 554 30.07 -25.54 31.49
N TYR A 555 30.04 -25.72 30.18
CA TYR A 555 29.00 -25.20 29.32
C TYR A 555 28.48 -26.28 28.35
N VAL A 556 27.26 -26.08 27.89
CA VAL A 556 26.68 -26.75 26.72
C VAL A 556 26.12 -25.72 25.75
N GLN A 557 26.14 -26.06 24.47
CA GLN A 557 25.43 -25.36 23.40
C GLN A 557 24.70 -26.45 22.61
N ILE A 558 23.38 -26.32 22.54
CA ILE A 558 22.49 -27.29 21.90
C ILE A 558 22.17 -26.76 20.51
N ASP A 559 22.04 -27.70 19.60
CA ASP A 559 21.82 -27.59 18.17
C ASP A 559 21.13 -28.94 17.84
N THR A 560 19.80 -28.93 17.88
CA THR A 560 18.95 -30.12 17.99
C THR A 560 18.82 -30.86 16.67
N ASP A 561 18.70 -30.13 15.58
CA ASP A 561 18.57 -30.62 14.21
C ASP A 561 19.95 -30.81 13.53
N GLY A 562 20.99 -30.14 14.01
CA GLY A 562 22.37 -30.39 13.61
C GLY A 562 22.84 -29.56 12.42
N ASP A 563 22.16 -28.47 12.10
CA ASP A 563 22.34 -27.63 10.91
C ASP A 563 23.55 -26.66 11.03
N GLY A 564 23.89 -26.25 12.26
CA GLY A 564 24.93 -25.24 12.51
C GLY A 564 24.45 -24.07 13.35
N VAL A 565 23.15 -23.83 13.44
CA VAL A 565 22.49 -22.80 14.23
C VAL A 565 22.10 -23.37 15.60
N PRO A 566 22.51 -22.75 16.72
CA PRO A 566 22.11 -23.23 18.03
C PRO A 566 20.63 -22.91 18.34
N ASP A 567 19.90 -23.79 19.02
CA ASP A 567 18.46 -23.67 19.34
C ASP A 567 17.99 -22.31 19.90
N CYS A 568 18.87 -21.54 20.56
CA CYS A 568 18.51 -20.21 21.08
C CYS A 568 18.58 -19.08 20.05
N ASN A 569 19.09 -19.36 18.86
CA ASN A 569 19.12 -18.45 17.73
C ASN A 569 18.28 -18.99 16.55
N GLU A 570 17.59 -20.13 16.71
CA GLU A 570 16.63 -20.64 15.70
C GLU A 570 15.38 -19.76 15.64
N ILE A 571 14.92 -19.46 14.41
CA ILE A 571 13.72 -18.65 14.15
C ILE A 571 12.45 -19.53 14.13
N CYS A 572 12.48 -20.66 13.43
CA CYS A 572 11.35 -21.58 13.29
C CYS A 572 10.96 -22.34 14.58
N GLY A 573 11.67 -22.06 15.68
CA GLY A 573 11.49 -22.69 16.98
C GLY A 573 12.22 -24.03 17.12
N ALA A 574 12.77 -24.25 18.32
CA ALA A 574 13.69 -25.35 18.65
C ALA A 574 13.36 -26.72 17.99
N GLY A 575 14.20 -27.14 17.05
CA GLY A 575 14.22 -28.46 16.42
C GLY A 575 13.34 -28.62 15.17
N GLN A 576 12.87 -27.51 14.57
CA GLN A 576 12.46 -27.49 13.17
C GLN A 576 13.72 -27.42 12.29
N ASP A 577 13.66 -27.99 11.09
CA ASP A 577 14.79 -27.98 10.14
C ASP A 577 14.89 -26.59 9.51
N ASP A 578 15.86 -25.79 9.93
CA ASP A 578 16.14 -24.45 9.40
C ASP A 578 17.34 -24.43 8.43
N SER A 579 17.67 -25.59 7.87
CA SER A 579 18.84 -25.74 7.00
C SER A 579 18.66 -25.20 5.58
N VAL A 580 17.44 -24.80 5.21
CA VAL A 580 17.12 -24.23 3.89
C VAL A 580 16.38 -22.91 4.07
N ASP A 581 16.89 -21.90 3.38
CA ASP A 581 16.43 -20.52 3.29
C ASP A 581 16.62 -20.09 1.82
N SER A 582 15.68 -20.50 0.97
CA SER A 582 15.81 -20.58 -0.49
C SER A 582 15.93 -19.21 -1.15
N ASP A 583 15.16 -18.24 -0.69
CA ASP A 583 15.22 -16.85 -1.12
C ASP A 583 16.25 -16.06 -0.33
N GLY A 584 16.74 -16.55 0.81
CA GLY A 584 17.80 -15.92 1.57
C GLY A 584 17.36 -14.71 2.36
N ASP A 585 16.07 -14.55 2.68
CA ASP A 585 15.53 -13.42 3.47
C ASP A 585 15.97 -13.48 4.96
N GLY A 586 16.45 -14.65 5.40
CA GLY A 586 16.87 -14.96 6.77
C GLY A 586 15.84 -15.77 7.55
N THR A 587 14.65 -15.99 7.00
CA THR A 587 13.57 -16.85 7.49
C THR A 587 13.61 -18.20 6.76
N PRO A 588 13.86 -19.32 7.46
CA PRO A 588 13.94 -20.61 6.79
C PRO A 588 12.60 -21.07 6.18
N ASP A 589 12.63 -21.69 5.00
CA ASP A 589 11.47 -22.22 4.22
C ASP A 589 10.47 -23.03 5.08
N ALA A 590 10.96 -23.68 6.15
CA ALA A 590 10.13 -24.49 7.03
C ALA A 590 9.13 -23.68 7.88
N CYS A 591 9.38 -22.39 8.06
CA CYS A 591 8.50 -21.45 8.77
C CYS A 591 8.29 -20.13 8.03
N ASP A 592 8.74 -20.06 6.79
CA ASP A 592 8.56 -18.94 5.91
C ASP A 592 7.30 -19.13 5.05
N ALA A 593 6.36 -18.20 5.16
CA ALA A 593 5.15 -18.17 4.35
C ALA A 593 5.42 -17.67 2.93
N CYS A 594 6.59 -17.04 2.71
CA CYS A 594 6.97 -16.39 1.48
C CYS A 594 8.37 -16.78 0.96
N SER A 595 8.55 -18.08 0.75
CA SER A 595 9.83 -18.67 0.29
C SER A 595 10.29 -18.27 -1.13
N ASP A 596 9.61 -17.29 -1.75
CA ASP A 596 9.91 -16.78 -3.08
C ASP A 596 10.45 -15.32 -3.04
N ALA A 597 10.41 -14.61 -1.91
CA ALA A 597 10.77 -13.19 -1.78
C ALA A 597 11.97 -12.96 -0.84
N ASN A 598 13.08 -12.46 -1.38
CA ASN A 598 14.31 -12.18 -0.62
C ASN A 598 14.24 -10.80 0.08
N ASP A 599 13.43 -10.67 1.12
CA ASP A 599 13.34 -9.40 1.87
C ASP A 599 13.97 -9.46 3.25
N LYS A 600 15.09 -8.73 3.38
CA LYS A 600 15.84 -8.59 4.64
C LYS A 600 15.46 -7.34 5.44
N SER A 601 14.35 -6.68 5.08
CA SER A 601 13.79 -5.51 5.76
C SER A 601 13.10 -5.91 7.07
N ALA A 602 12.60 -4.94 7.82
CA ALA A 602 11.73 -5.26 8.93
C ALA A 602 10.45 -5.90 8.37
N VAL A 603 9.95 -6.95 9.02
CA VAL A 603 8.67 -7.58 8.73
C VAL A 603 7.57 -6.50 8.81
N VAL A 604 7.08 -6.03 7.65
CA VAL A 604 5.93 -5.13 7.51
C VAL A 604 4.78 -5.94 6.93
N ASP A 605 3.62 -5.76 7.53
CA ASP A 605 2.34 -6.46 7.35
C ASP A 605 1.34 -5.34 7.63
N THR A 606 1.03 -4.56 6.58
CA THR A 606 0.33 -3.28 6.67
C THR A 606 -1.12 -3.48 7.10
N ASP A 607 -1.83 -4.36 6.40
CA ASP A 607 -3.20 -4.77 6.70
C ASP A 607 -3.35 -5.68 7.95
N GLY A 608 -2.26 -6.29 8.42
CA GLY A 608 -2.26 -7.18 9.59
C GLY A 608 -2.89 -8.56 9.33
N ASP A 609 -3.04 -8.98 8.07
CA ASP A 609 -3.65 -10.26 7.70
C ASP A 609 -2.72 -11.47 7.99
N GLY A 610 -1.42 -11.18 8.19
CA GLY A 610 -0.37 -12.13 8.51
C GLY A 610 0.45 -12.62 7.32
N LEU A 611 0.18 -12.12 6.12
CA LEU A 611 1.12 -12.03 5.00
C LEU A 611 1.95 -10.75 5.17
N LEU A 612 3.06 -10.66 4.45
CA LEU A 612 3.93 -9.50 4.50
C LEU A 612 3.79 -8.77 3.18
N ASN A 613 3.83 -7.45 3.16
CA ASN A 613 3.54 -6.65 1.95
C ASN A 613 4.29 -7.14 0.70
N ASN A 614 5.56 -7.51 0.85
CA ASN A 614 6.40 -8.05 -0.23
C ASN A 614 5.92 -9.40 -0.85
N CYS A 615 4.91 -10.00 -0.25
CA CYS A 615 4.36 -11.32 -0.51
C CYS A 615 2.84 -11.32 -0.50
N ASP A 616 2.26 -10.20 -0.10
CA ASP A 616 0.85 -9.95 -0.25
C ASP A 616 0.58 -9.57 -1.69
N PRO A 617 -0.42 -10.18 -2.34
CA PRO A 617 -0.94 -9.67 -3.59
C PRO A 617 -1.64 -8.31 -3.49
N ASP A 618 -1.92 -7.86 -2.27
CA ASP A 618 -2.73 -6.69 -1.89
C ASP A 618 -2.36 -6.31 -0.45
N SER A 619 -1.46 -5.34 -0.31
CA SER A 619 -0.74 -5.11 0.94
C SER A 619 -1.52 -4.32 1.99
N ASP A 620 -2.56 -3.61 1.59
CA ASP A 620 -3.47 -2.80 2.42
C ASP A 620 -4.90 -3.39 2.47
N ASN A 621 -5.22 -4.38 1.65
CA ASN A 621 -6.50 -5.09 1.60
C ASN A 621 -7.69 -4.19 1.24
N ASP A 622 -7.45 -3.19 0.41
CA ASP A 622 -8.48 -2.31 -0.16
C ASP A 622 -9.25 -3.00 -1.32
N GLY A 623 -8.79 -4.16 -1.79
CA GLY A 623 -9.41 -4.93 -2.88
C GLY A 623 -8.85 -4.65 -4.28
N ILE A 624 -7.90 -3.72 -4.39
CA ILE A 624 -7.06 -3.46 -5.55
C ILE A 624 -5.72 -4.19 -5.30
N PRO A 625 -5.21 -4.99 -6.25
CA PRO A 625 -3.96 -5.72 -6.00
C PRO A 625 -2.73 -4.88 -6.36
N ASP A 626 -1.65 -4.92 -5.57
CA ASP A 626 -0.39 -4.15 -5.74
C ASP A 626 0.13 -4.08 -7.19
N SER A 627 -0.13 -5.13 -7.98
CA SER A 627 0.27 -5.23 -9.39
C SER A 627 -0.54 -4.36 -10.36
N VAL A 628 -1.69 -3.85 -9.93
CA VAL A 628 -2.57 -2.90 -10.62
C VAL A 628 -2.17 -1.48 -10.21
N GLU A 629 -1.82 -1.26 -8.95
CA GLU A 629 -1.36 0.03 -8.43
C GLU A 629 0.08 0.39 -8.80
N ASP A 630 0.86 -0.56 -9.36
CA ASP A 630 2.02 -0.26 -10.22
C ASP A 630 1.54 0.37 -11.56
N THR A 631 0.94 1.57 -11.48
CA THR A 631 0.25 2.27 -12.58
C THR A 631 1.14 2.46 -13.80
N ASN A 632 2.43 2.69 -13.58
CA ASN A 632 3.42 2.88 -14.64
C ASN A 632 3.98 1.54 -15.21
N GLY A 633 3.69 0.41 -14.55
CA GLY A 633 4.03 -0.95 -14.94
C GLY A 633 5.53 -1.25 -14.95
N ASN A 634 6.32 -0.57 -14.11
CA ASN A 634 7.77 -0.72 -14.05
C ASN A 634 8.21 -1.85 -13.10
N GLY A 635 7.29 -2.39 -12.29
CA GLY A 635 7.50 -3.42 -11.29
C GLY A 635 8.08 -2.92 -9.97
N ASP A 636 7.80 -1.67 -9.60
CA ASP A 636 8.23 -1.02 -8.35
C ASP A 636 7.10 -0.12 -7.83
N PRO A 637 6.03 -0.68 -7.22
CA PRO A 637 4.87 0.10 -6.76
C PRO A 637 5.20 1.11 -5.64
N ASN A 638 6.43 1.12 -5.11
CA ASN A 638 6.88 2.10 -4.12
C ASN A 638 7.18 3.49 -4.72
N ASP A 639 7.17 3.63 -6.06
CA ASP A 639 7.38 4.92 -6.73
C ASP A 639 6.15 5.52 -7.39
N ASP A 640 4.99 4.91 -7.13
CA ASP A 640 3.64 5.36 -7.49
C ASP A 640 2.96 5.86 -6.20
N ASP A 641 2.61 7.15 -6.19
CA ASP A 641 2.16 7.97 -5.04
C ASP A 641 1.45 9.18 -5.70
N ALA A 642 0.14 9.07 -5.93
CA ALA A 642 -0.59 9.94 -6.85
C ALA A 642 -0.79 11.35 -6.28
N ASP A 643 -1.25 11.47 -5.05
CA ASP A 643 -1.41 12.75 -4.33
C ASP A 643 -0.09 13.34 -3.79
N GLY A 644 0.97 12.53 -3.66
CA GLY A 644 2.27 12.96 -3.16
C GLY A 644 2.36 13.13 -1.64
N ASP A 645 1.51 12.48 -0.86
CA ASP A 645 1.49 12.53 0.60
C ASP A 645 2.68 11.74 1.24
N GLY A 646 3.24 10.80 0.47
CA GLY A 646 4.39 9.97 0.81
C GLY A 646 4.08 8.53 1.23
N VAL A 647 2.83 8.10 1.17
CA VAL A 647 2.35 6.72 1.19
C VAL A 647 2.17 6.28 -0.27
N PRO A 648 2.83 5.20 -0.73
CA PRO A 648 2.60 4.71 -2.09
C PRO A 648 1.23 4.07 -2.22
N ASN A 649 0.56 4.21 -3.38
CA ASN A 649 -0.82 3.77 -3.61
C ASN A 649 -1.12 2.36 -3.10
N TYR A 650 -0.23 1.39 -3.32
CA TYR A 650 -0.41 0.00 -2.84
C TYR A 650 -0.36 -0.21 -1.31
N LEU A 651 -0.23 0.87 -0.54
CA LEU A 651 -0.28 0.92 0.91
C LEU A 651 -1.20 2.03 1.42
N ASP A 652 -1.90 2.69 0.50
CA ASP A 652 -2.74 3.86 0.70
C ASP A 652 -4.20 3.42 0.63
N LEU A 653 -5.07 3.96 1.48
CA LEU A 653 -6.50 3.62 1.47
C LEU A 653 -7.37 4.67 0.77
N ASP A 654 -6.76 5.77 0.32
CA ASP A 654 -7.38 6.96 -0.30
C ASP A 654 -6.32 7.61 -1.22
N SER A 655 -5.97 6.91 -2.32
CA SER A 655 -4.76 7.14 -3.13
C SER A 655 -4.69 8.49 -3.84
N ASP A 656 -5.81 9.17 -4.04
CA ASP A 656 -5.91 10.54 -4.56
C ASP A 656 -6.34 11.56 -3.50
N ASN A 657 -6.73 11.10 -2.30
CA ASN A 657 -7.11 11.90 -1.17
C ASN A 657 -8.31 12.81 -1.44
N ASP A 658 -9.27 12.31 -2.20
CA ASP A 658 -10.57 12.92 -2.41
C ASP A 658 -11.55 12.65 -1.24
N GLY A 659 -11.19 11.76 -0.31
CA GLY A 659 -11.98 11.42 0.87
C GLY A 659 -12.97 10.27 0.67
N ILE A 660 -13.06 9.70 -0.52
CA ILE A 660 -13.60 8.36 -0.76
C ILE A 660 -12.44 7.38 -0.51
N LEU A 661 -12.74 6.13 -0.12
CA LEU A 661 -11.67 5.15 0.12
C LEU A 661 -11.57 4.25 -1.11
N ASP A 662 -10.36 3.88 -1.51
CA ASP A 662 -10.05 3.08 -2.71
C ASP A 662 -10.90 1.79 -2.80
N LEU A 663 -11.25 1.21 -1.64
CA LEU A 663 -12.15 0.05 -1.57
C LEU A 663 -13.53 0.31 -2.20
N TYR A 664 -14.09 1.51 -2.03
CA TYR A 664 -15.36 1.91 -2.61
C TYR A 664 -15.24 2.27 -4.11
N GLU A 665 -14.06 2.67 -4.57
CA GLU A 665 -13.74 2.98 -5.97
C GLU A 665 -13.23 1.78 -6.78
N SER A 666 -12.81 0.72 -6.11
CA SER A 666 -12.24 -0.52 -6.67
C SER A 666 -13.08 -1.22 -7.76
N GLY A 667 -14.36 -0.83 -7.88
CA GLY A 667 -15.36 -1.46 -8.74
C GLY A 667 -15.95 -2.75 -8.15
N ILE A 668 -15.68 -3.03 -6.87
CA ILE A 668 -16.30 -4.15 -6.16
C ILE A 668 -17.78 -3.83 -5.88
N ASP A 669 -18.65 -4.82 -6.10
CA ASP A 669 -20.09 -4.70 -5.79
C ASP A 669 -20.29 -4.25 -4.33
N PRO A 670 -21.00 -3.16 -4.04
CA PRO A 670 -21.18 -2.65 -2.67
C PRO A 670 -21.75 -3.68 -1.69
N ALA A 671 -22.58 -4.62 -2.16
CA ALA A 671 -23.11 -5.70 -1.32
C ALA A 671 -22.04 -6.73 -0.93
N LEU A 672 -20.95 -6.83 -1.70
CA LEU A 672 -19.79 -7.64 -1.40
C LEU A 672 -18.88 -6.94 -0.39
N ILE A 673 -18.63 -5.62 -0.56
CA ILE A 673 -17.90 -4.77 0.40
C ILE A 673 -18.56 -4.89 1.77
N ALA A 674 -19.85 -4.55 1.89
CA ALA A 674 -20.61 -4.62 3.15
C ALA A 674 -20.69 -6.02 3.81
N SER A 675 -20.24 -7.08 3.11
CA SER A 675 -20.19 -8.44 3.65
C SER A 675 -18.80 -8.90 4.08
N ASN A 676 -17.74 -8.20 3.67
CA ASN A 676 -16.34 -8.52 3.95
C ASN A 676 -15.56 -7.37 4.59
N ASP A 677 -16.09 -6.15 4.63
CA ASP A 677 -15.66 -5.08 5.52
C ASP A 677 -16.79 -4.86 6.54
N ALA A 678 -16.69 -5.47 7.72
CA ALA A 678 -17.76 -5.46 8.70
C ALA A 678 -17.72 -4.26 9.66
N ASP A 679 -16.59 -3.57 9.75
CA ASP A 679 -16.39 -2.35 10.53
C ASP A 679 -16.31 -1.08 9.69
N GLU A 680 -16.46 -1.19 8.37
CA GLU A 680 -16.56 -0.07 7.41
C GLU A 680 -15.33 0.83 7.56
N ASN A 681 -14.14 0.22 7.51
CA ASN A 681 -12.86 0.90 7.71
C ASN A 681 -11.97 0.96 6.46
N GLY A 682 -12.48 0.54 5.30
CA GLY A 682 -11.70 0.53 4.05
C GLY A 682 -10.79 -0.69 3.89
N VAL A 683 -10.70 -1.57 4.89
CA VAL A 683 -9.82 -2.75 4.88
C VAL A 683 -10.64 -4.02 4.95
N LEU A 684 -10.50 -4.90 3.97
CA LEU A 684 -11.28 -6.14 3.92
C LEU A 684 -10.87 -7.12 5.05
N ASP A 685 -11.82 -7.51 5.92
CA ASP A 685 -11.63 -8.41 7.08
C ASP A 685 -11.09 -9.82 6.72
N THR A 686 -11.24 -10.21 5.46
CA THR A 686 -10.99 -11.58 5.02
C THR A 686 -9.71 -11.71 4.22
N ALA A 687 -8.56 -11.95 4.85
CA ALA A 687 -7.28 -12.27 4.20
C ALA A 687 -7.38 -12.66 2.71
N ASN A 688 -6.97 -11.74 1.84
CA ASN A 688 -6.90 -11.88 0.39
C ASN A 688 -8.27 -12.11 -0.32
N PRO A 689 -9.29 -11.23 -0.17
CA PRO A 689 -10.60 -11.47 -0.73
C PRO A 689 -10.84 -10.56 -1.94
N ILE A 690 -10.53 -11.09 -3.12
CA ILE A 690 -11.13 -10.70 -4.42
C ILE A 690 -10.45 -9.49 -5.08
N PHE A 691 -9.86 -9.75 -6.25
CA PHE A 691 -9.16 -8.73 -7.03
C PHE A 691 -9.85 -8.44 -8.34
N THR A 692 -10.43 -7.26 -8.46
CA THR A 692 -10.64 -6.67 -9.77
C THR A 692 -9.23 -6.46 -10.36
N ASN A 693 -8.96 -6.96 -11.56
CA ASN A 693 -7.68 -6.68 -12.26
C ASN A 693 -7.87 -5.51 -13.24
N THR A 694 -8.98 -4.83 -13.07
CA THR A 694 -9.55 -3.76 -13.89
C THR A 694 -10.34 -2.97 -12.87
N PRO A 695 -9.71 -1.99 -12.22
CA PRO A 695 -10.39 -0.99 -11.42
C PRO A 695 -11.56 -0.38 -12.20
N ARG A 696 -12.45 0.29 -11.47
CA ARG A 696 -13.45 1.16 -12.08
C ARG A 696 -12.74 2.33 -12.79
N ASP A 697 -13.40 2.84 -13.81
CA ASP A 697 -12.98 3.92 -14.71
C ASP A 697 -14.33 4.39 -15.30
N THR A 698 -14.99 5.27 -14.55
CA THR A 698 -16.41 5.61 -14.69
C THR A 698 -16.66 6.39 -15.98
N ASP A 699 -15.93 7.49 -16.21
CA ASP A 699 -16.03 8.31 -17.42
C ASP A 699 -15.28 7.70 -18.64
N GLY A 700 -14.35 6.77 -18.42
CA GLY A 700 -13.60 6.08 -19.46
C GLY A 700 -12.41 6.87 -20.04
N ASP A 701 -11.88 7.87 -19.33
CA ASP A 701 -10.77 8.71 -19.78
C ASP A 701 -9.40 7.99 -19.67
N GLY A 702 -9.34 6.95 -18.82
CA GLY A 702 -8.19 6.09 -18.58
C GLY A 702 -7.42 6.37 -17.29
N VAL A 703 -7.87 7.30 -16.45
CA VAL A 703 -7.57 7.41 -15.02
C VAL A 703 -8.60 6.54 -14.28
N PRO A 704 -8.18 5.57 -13.46
CA PRO A 704 -9.11 4.81 -12.62
C PRO A 704 -9.70 5.66 -11.50
N ASP A 705 -10.95 5.42 -11.11
CA ASP A 705 -11.67 6.20 -10.07
C ASP A 705 -10.87 6.40 -8.77
N TYR A 706 -10.17 5.38 -8.26
CA TYR A 706 -9.32 5.51 -7.04
C TYR A 706 -8.07 6.41 -7.20
N LEU A 707 -7.92 7.04 -8.37
CA LEU A 707 -6.84 7.97 -8.72
C LEU A 707 -7.39 9.20 -9.44
N ASP A 708 -8.70 9.37 -9.47
CA ASP A 708 -9.45 10.34 -10.27
C ASP A 708 -10.19 11.29 -9.32
N LEU A 709 -9.91 12.58 -9.40
CA LEU A 709 -10.53 13.57 -8.53
C LEU A 709 -11.93 14.04 -9.02
N ASP A 710 -12.41 13.56 -10.16
CA ASP A 710 -13.68 13.91 -10.82
C ASP A 710 -14.15 12.70 -11.68
N SER A 711 -14.55 11.60 -11.02
CA SER A 711 -14.67 10.25 -11.59
C SER A 711 -15.70 10.10 -12.73
N ASP A 712 -16.76 10.90 -12.74
CA ASP A 712 -17.72 10.99 -13.85
C ASP A 712 -17.47 12.18 -14.79
N ASN A 713 -16.54 13.06 -14.41
CA ASN A 713 -16.01 14.17 -15.16
C ASN A 713 -17.12 15.17 -15.55
N ASP A 714 -18.05 15.42 -14.64
CA ASP A 714 -19.11 16.40 -14.79
C ASP A 714 -18.63 17.84 -14.42
N GLY A 715 -17.45 17.94 -13.79
CA GLY A 715 -16.80 19.18 -13.38
C GLY A 715 -16.98 19.56 -11.91
N ILE A 716 -17.60 18.72 -11.10
CA ILE A 716 -17.67 18.76 -9.65
C ILE A 716 -16.65 17.72 -9.11
N PRO A 717 -15.72 18.10 -8.22
CA PRO A 717 -14.77 17.11 -7.72
C PRO A 717 -15.41 16.12 -6.73
N ASP A 718 -14.97 14.86 -6.76
CA ASP A 718 -15.47 13.76 -5.93
C ASP A 718 -15.46 14.10 -4.42
N LEU A 719 -14.45 14.83 -3.93
CA LEU A 719 -14.43 15.34 -2.54
C LEU A 719 -15.66 16.19 -2.19
N THR A 720 -16.18 16.95 -3.14
CA THR A 720 -17.42 17.74 -2.98
C THR A 720 -18.65 16.85 -2.89
N GLU A 721 -18.68 15.76 -3.66
CA GLU A 721 -19.79 14.82 -3.79
C GLU A 721 -19.80 13.73 -2.72
N SER A 722 -18.64 13.43 -2.13
CA SER A 722 -18.44 12.46 -1.05
C SER A 722 -19.44 12.61 0.11
N GLY A 723 -20.01 13.81 0.28
CA GLY A 723 -20.93 14.16 1.37
C GLY A 723 -20.23 14.35 2.71
N LEU A 724 -18.89 14.31 2.73
CA LEU A 724 -18.10 14.53 3.93
C LEU A 724 -18.26 15.96 4.44
N THR A 725 -18.20 16.13 5.76
CA THR A 725 -18.29 17.46 6.37
C THR A 725 -17.23 17.67 7.43
N GLY A 726 -16.62 18.85 7.41
CA GLY A 726 -15.63 19.23 8.42
C GLY A 726 -14.20 18.74 8.14
N PHE A 727 -13.95 18.24 6.93
CA PHE A 727 -12.62 18.03 6.38
C PHE A 727 -11.86 19.35 6.22
N ALA A 728 -10.56 19.24 5.97
CA ALA A 728 -9.71 20.37 5.63
C ALA A 728 -9.34 20.29 4.16
N ASP A 729 -9.78 21.27 3.38
CA ASP A 729 -9.27 21.57 2.04
C ASP A 729 -9.06 23.10 2.04
N ALA A 730 -7.81 23.54 2.20
CA ALA A 730 -7.51 24.94 2.49
C ALA A 730 -7.33 25.79 1.23
N ASP A 731 -7.02 25.18 0.09
CA ASP A 731 -6.90 25.84 -1.19
C ASP A 731 -7.99 25.49 -2.20
N ASN A 732 -8.98 24.67 -1.80
CA ASN A 732 -10.12 24.27 -2.62
C ASN A 732 -9.65 23.59 -3.90
N ASN A 733 -8.79 22.57 -3.76
CA ASN A 733 -8.23 21.85 -4.89
C ASN A 733 -8.86 20.46 -5.11
N GLY A 734 -9.85 20.07 -4.30
CA GLY A 734 -10.45 18.73 -4.40
C GLY A 734 -9.68 17.65 -3.64
N VAL A 735 -8.61 18.00 -2.92
CA VAL A 735 -7.79 17.06 -2.15
C VAL A 735 -7.80 17.42 -0.67
N VAL A 736 -7.86 16.42 0.20
CA VAL A 736 -7.87 16.60 1.65
C VAL A 736 -6.47 17.00 2.15
N ASP A 737 -6.41 18.18 2.77
CA ASP A 737 -5.22 18.72 3.43
C ASP A 737 -5.05 18.16 4.84
N GLY A 738 -3.88 17.60 5.16
CA GLY A 738 -3.66 17.23 6.55
C GLY A 738 -2.34 16.60 6.89
N PRO A 739 -2.08 16.40 8.19
CA PRO A 739 -1.27 15.27 8.61
C PRO A 739 -2.08 13.96 8.51
N ASP A 740 -1.36 12.88 8.28
CA ASP A 740 -1.74 11.51 8.57
C ASP A 740 -0.88 11.00 9.75
N ALA A 741 -1.52 10.48 10.80
CA ALA A 741 -0.86 10.07 12.03
C ALA A 741 -0.30 8.63 11.99
N ASP A 742 -0.95 7.74 11.25
CA ASP A 742 -0.75 6.30 11.19
C ASP A 742 -0.05 5.86 9.92
N ASN A 743 -0.01 6.71 8.90
CA ASN A 743 0.56 6.45 7.58
C ASN A 743 -0.23 5.35 6.86
N ASP A 744 -1.56 5.50 6.84
CA ASP A 744 -2.50 4.68 6.08
C ASP A 744 -3.12 5.43 4.90
N GLY A 745 -2.63 6.64 4.61
CA GLY A 745 -3.03 7.44 3.45
C GLY A 745 -4.17 8.41 3.73
N VAL A 746 -5.05 8.04 4.67
CA VAL A 746 -6.23 8.84 5.03
C VAL A 746 -5.86 9.95 6.02
N GLN A 747 -6.15 11.23 5.72
CA GLN A 747 -5.77 12.30 6.66
C GLN A 747 -6.63 12.36 7.91
N ASP A 748 -6.02 12.83 9.02
CA ASP A 748 -6.63 13.08 10.35
C ASP A 748 -8.00 13.81 10.31
N SER A 749 -8.32 14.54 9.22
CA SER A 749 -9.55 15.33 9.10
C SER A 749 -10.75 14.53 8.60
N VAL A 750 -10.49 13.43 7.88
CA VAL A 750 -11.47 12.48 7.34
C VAL A 750 -11.30 11.08 7.95
N ASP A 751 -10.19 10.82 8.65
CA ASP A 751 -9.92 9.59 9.36
C ASP A 751 -10.76 9.41 10.66
N GLY A 752 -11.41 8.24 10.76
CA GLY A 752 -12.17 7.80 11.92
C GLY A 752 -11.35 7.31 13.14
N ASP A 753 -10.07 6.92 12.98
CA ASP A 753 -9.17 6.46 14.05
C ASP A 753 -7.68 6.71 13.76
N ASP A 754 -7.19 7.94 13.99
CA ASP A 754 -5.80 8.41 13.78
C ASP A 754 -4.69 7.76 14.67
N ALA A 755 -4.77 6.46 14.86
CA ALA A 755 -3.90 5.61 15.65
C ALA A 755 -3.80 4.16 15.18
N ALA A 756 -4.64 3.71 14.26
CA ALA A 756 -4.61 2.39 13.65
C ALA A 756 -5.06 2.44 12.18
N PHE A 757 -4.26 1.81 11.31
CA PHE A 757 -4.56 1.57 9.89
C PHE A 757 -6.03 1.21 9.62
N GLY A 758 -6.66 1.96 8.73
CA GLY A 758 -8.06 1.91 8.35
C GLY A 758 -8.90 2.99 9.04
N SER A 759 -9.91 3.51 8.33
CA SER A 759 -10.73 4.64 8.78
C SER A 759 -12.17 4.23 9.15
N PRO A 760 -12.45 3.80 10.39
CA PRO A 760 -13.73 3.18 10.73
C PRO A 760 -14.90 4.17 10.72
N ASN A 761 -16.02 3.77 10.11
CA ASN A 761 -17.28 4.52 10.00
C ASN A 761 -17.18 5.79 9.12
N THR A 762 -16.31 5.82 8.12
CA THR A 762 -16.36 6.81 7.02
C THR A 762 -17.67 6.71 6.24
N GLY A 763 -18.26 5.51 6.18
CA GLY A 763 -19.53 5.26 5.49
C GLY A 763 -19.32 4.99 4.01
N ALA A 764 -20.37 4.53 3.33
CA ALA A 764 -20.35 4.46 1.86
C ALA A 764 -20.41 5.89 1.30
N PRO A 765 -19.90 6.10 0.06
CA PRO A 765 -20.09 7.33 -0.69
C PRO A 765 -21.56 7.78 -0.68
N ARG A 766 -21.77 9.09 -0.78
CA ARG A 766 -23.10 9.66 -0.84
C ARG A 766 -23.82 9.18 -2.11
N ASP A 767 -25.12 8.95 -1.96
CA ASP A 767 -26.06 8.51 -3.01
C ASP A 767 -27.35 9.27 -2.68
N THR A 768 -27.53 10.41 -3.35
CA THR A 768 -28.52 11.44 -3.01
C THR A 768 -29.94 10.97 -3.33
N ASP A 769 -30.17 10.39 -4.52
CA ASP A 769 -31.49 9.94 -4.95
C ASP A 769 -31.84 8.49 -4.52
N GLY A 770 -30.83 7.72 -4.08
CA GLY A 770 -30.97 6.36 -3.56
C GLY A 770 -31.06 5.28 -4.64
N ASP A 771 -30.58 5.51 -5.86
CA ASP A 771 -30.65 4.57 -6.97
C ASP A 771 -29.50 3.53 -6.98
N ASN A 772 -28.53 3.69 -6.07
CA ASN A 772 -27.28 2.92 -5.91
C ASN A 772 -26.14 3.27 -6.88
N VAL A 773 -26.21 4.42 -7.56
CA VAL A 773 -25.08 5.11 -8.18
C VAL A 773 -24.70 6.27 -7.23
N PRO A 774 -23.52 6.21 -6.58
CA PRO A 774 -23.04 7.33 -5.79
C PRO A 774 -22.88 8.62 -6.59
N ASP A 775 -23.07 9.77 -5.93
CA ASP A 775 -23.04 11.11 -6.54
C ASP A 775 -21.76 11.32 -7.40
N ALA A 776 -20.57 10.93 -6.92
CA ALA A 776 -19.30 11.05 -7.67
C ALA A 776 -19.20 10.18 -8.95
N TYR A 777 -20.21 9.34 -9.22
CA TYR A 777 -20.29 8.48 -10.41
C TYR A 777 -21.60 8.69 -11.18
N ASP A 778 -22.37 9.73 -10.84
CA ASP A 778 -23.73 10.00 -11.28
C ASP A 778 -23.80 11.36 -11.98
N LEU A 779 -24.23 11.37 -13.25
CA LEU A 779 -24.30 12.60 -14.03
C LEU A 779 -25.56 13.45 -13.78
N ASP A 780 -26.47 13.01 -12.91
CA ASP A 780 -27.77 13.63 -12.54
C ASP A 780 -28.12 13.20 -11.10
N SER A 781 -27.35 13.69 -10.11
CA SER A 781 -27.29 13.17 -8.73
C SER A 781 -28.62 13.20 -7.95
N ASP A 782 -29.56 14.08 -8.30
CA ASP A 782 -30.92 14.10 -7.74
C ASP A 782 -31.99 13.50 -8.67
N ASN A 783 -31.58 13.10 -9.87
CA ASN A 783 -32.39 12.48 -10.90
C ASN A 783 -33.60 13.33 -11.30
N ASP A 784 -33.47 14.65 -11.33
CA ASP A 784 -34.50 15.58 -11.78
C ASP A 784 -34.56 15.69 -13.32
N GLY A 785 -33.54 15.18 -14.02
CA GLY A 785 -33.43 15.19 -15.48
C GLY A 785 -32.70 16.40 -16.06
N ILE A 786 -31.91 17.11 -15.25
CA ILE A 786 -30.94 18.14 -15.62
C ILE A 786 -29.56 17.68 -15.14
N ASN A 787 -28.60 17.47 -16.04
CA ASN A 787 -27.29 16.98 -15.63
C ASN A 787 -26.52 17.94 -14.72
N ASP A 788 -25.74 17.38 -13.79
CA ASP A 788 -24.98 18.07 -12.75
C ASP A 788 -24.02 19.13 -13.31
N ILE A 789 -23.35 18.85 -14.44
CA ILE A 789 -22.53 19.82 -15.20
C ILE A 789 -23.27 21.13 -15.53
N ILE A 790 -24.59 21.08 -15.74
CA ILE A 790 -25.44 22.25 -16.04
C ILE A 790 -25.81 22.97 -14.74
N GLU A 791 -26.13 22.19 -13.71
CA GLU A 791 -26.64 22.66 -12.42
C GLU A 791 -25.57 23.29 -11.57
N SER A 792 -24.37 22.70 -11.56
CA SER A 792 -23.16 23.22 -10.91
C SER A 792 -22.92 24.70 -11.18
N GLY A 793 -23.34 25.19 -12.35
CA GLY A 793 -23.20 26.59 -12.75
C GLY A 793 -21.75 27.03 -12.90
N ILE A 794 -20.81 26.08 -12.96
CA ILE A 794 -19.37 26.34 -13.00
C ILE A 794 -19.01 27.00 -14.34
N PRO A 795 -18.43 28.22 -14.31
CA PRO A 795 -18.24 28.98 -15.54
C PRO A 795 -16.97 28.57 -16.28
N GLY A 796 -17.11 27.92 -17.42
CA GLY A 796 -15.96 27.67 -18.31
C GLY A 796 -15.84 26.23 -18.78
N LEU A 797 -16.62 25.32 -18.18
CA LEU A 797 -16.75 23.94 -18.59
C LEU A 797 -17.08 23.85 -20.07
N ILE A 798 -16.45 22.89 -20.74
CA ILE A 798 -16.63 22.64 -22.16
C ILE A 798 -17.32 21.29 -22.31
N ASP A 799 -18.63 21.30 -22.51
CA ASP A 799 -19.37 20.12 -23.00
C ASP A 799 -19.83 20.44 -24.44
N ALA A 800 -19.09 19.97 -25.45
CA ALA A 800 -19.31 20.35 -26.84
C ALA A 800 -20.24 19.39 -27.60
N ASN A 801 -20.40 18.19 -27.09
CA ASN A 801 -21.28 17.10 -27.53
C ASN A 801 -22.63 17.10 -26.80
N ASN A 802 -22.75 17.85 -25.70
CA ASN A 802 -23.91 17.88 -24.82
C ASN A 802 -24.19 16.47 -24.31
N ASP A 803 -23.21 15.81 -23.68
CA ASP A 803 -23.37 14.48 -23.09
C ASP A 803 -23.15 14.39 -21.59
N GLY A 804 -23.18 15.52 -20.89
CA GLY A 804 -23.07 15.55 -19.43
C GLY A 804 -21.63 15.58 -18.92
N ILE A 805 -20.66 15.35 -19.80
CA ILE A 805 -19.26 15.14 -19.45
C ILE A 805 -18.41 16.30 -19.98
N VAL A 806 -17.42 16.72 -19.20
CA VAL A 806 -16.46 17.75 -19.58
C VAL A 806 -15.54 17.23 -20.69
N ASP A 807 -15.60 17.85 -21.87
CA ASP A 807 -14.68 17.59 -22.97
C ASP A 807 -13.32 18.27 -22.73
N GLY A 808 -12.28 17.47 -22.54
CA GLY A 808 -10.93 18.00 -22.36
C GLY A 808 -9.83 17.04 -22.74
N PRO A 809 -8.58 17.51 -22.89
CA PRO A 809 -7.47 16.77 -22.32
C PRO A 809 -7.42 17.00 -20.80
N ASP A 810 -6.76 16.08 -20.12
CA ASP A 810 -6.16 16.25 -18.79
C ASP A 810 -4.62 16.28 -18.99
N ALA A 811 -3.96 17.29 -18.44
CA ALA A 811 -2.56 17.61 -18.71
C ALA A 811 -1.57 16.95 -17.73
N ASP A 812 -1.96 16.85 -16.47
CA ASP A 812 -1.21 16.34 -15.33
C ASP A 812 -1.64 14.93 -14.90
N GLY A 813 -2.81 14.46 -15.31
CA GLY A 813 -3.24 13.09 -15.11
C GLY A 813 -3.92 12.88 -13.76
N ASP A 814 -4.66 13.85 -13.25
CA ASP A 814 -5.36 13.81 -11.96
C ASP A 814 -6.88 13.59 -12.09
N GLY A 815 -7.36 13.32 -13.32
CA GLY A 815 -8.77 13.07 -13.60
C GLY A 815 -9.59 14.32 -13.93
N ILE A 816 -9.14 15.50 -13.48
CA ILE A 816 -9.85 16.76 -13.74
C ILE A 816 -9.50 17.29 -15.15
N SER A 817 -10.50 17.34 -16.03
CA SER A 817 -10.31 17.89 -17.38
C SER A 817 -9.83 19.37 -17.37
N ASP A 818 -8.92 19.76 -18.29
CA ASP A 818 -8.32 21.12 -18.47
C ASP A 818 -9.32 22.31 -18.39
N SER A 819 -10.61 22.07 -18.64
CA SER A 819 -11.64 23.12 -18.62
C SER A 819 -12.37 23.27 -17.28
N ALA A 820 -12.33 22.23 -16.45
CA ALA A 820 -12.70 22.21 -15.04
C ALA A 820 -11.48 22.53 -14.14
N ASP A 821 -10.27 22.21 -14.60
CA ASP A 821 -9.04 22.48 -13.88
C ASP A 821 -8.59 23.96 -13.98
N THR A 822 -8.13 24.49 -12.85
CA THR A 822 -7.61 25.84 -12.70
C THR A 822 -6.08 25.93 -12.77
N ASP A 823 -5.34 24.82 -12.69
CA ASP A 823 -3.88 24.74 -12.81
C ASP A 823 -3.36 23.41 -13.42
N ASP A 824 -3.37 23.32 -14.77
CA ASP A 824 -2.98 22.15 -15.58
C ASP A 824 -1.48 21.73 -15.54
N GLU A 825 -0.78 21.98 -14.43
CA GLU A 825 0.57 21.50 -14.12
C GLU A 825 0.68 20.85 -12.71
N THR A 826 -0.39 20.79 -11.91
CA THR A 826 -0.40 20.32 -10.52
C THR A 826 -1.67 19.53 -10.19
N PHE A 827 -1.49 18.34 -9.61
CA PHE A 827 -2.56 17.51 -9.04
C PHE A 827 -3.55 18.30 -8.15
N GLY A 828 -4.83 18.14 -8.44
CA GLY A 828 -5.98 18.91 -7.94
C GLY A 828 -6.21 20.23 -8.70
N SER A 829 -7.31 20.91 -8.40
CA SER A 829 -7.70 22.19 -9.04
C SER A 829 -7.70 23.40 -8.07
N PRO A 830 -6.54 23.97 -7.67
CA PRO A 830 -6.46 24.99 -6.64
C PRO A 830 -7.31 26.25 -6.86
N GLY A 831 -8.37 26.36 -6.06
CA GLY A 831 -9.27 27.50 -6.05
C GLY A 831 -10.41 27.36 -7.06
N ALA A 832 -10.78 26.12 -7.36
CA ALA A 832 -11.98 25.78 -8.10
C ALA A 832 -13.21 26.54 -7.52
N PRO A 833 -14.10 27.05 -8.39
CA PRO A 833 -15.36 27.62 -7.96
C PRO A 833 -16.24 26.51 -7.37
N ALA A 834 -16.88 26.77 -6.22
CA ALA A 834 -17.88 25.86 -5.69
C ALA A 834 -19.13 25.83 -6.60
N PRO A 835 -19.85 24.69 -6.65
CA PRO A 835 -21.17 24.60 -7.25
C PRO A 835 -22.10 25.69 -6.74
N ILE A 836 -23.00 26.15 -7.60
CA ILE A 836 -24.00 27.14 -7.23
C ILE A 836 -25.03 26.53 -6.27
N ASN A 837 -25.53 27.37 -5.38
CA ASN A 837 -26.71 27.12 -4.58
C ASN A 837 -27.56 28.41 -4.74
N SER A 838 -28.70 28.27 -5.40
CA SER A 838 -29.50 29.38 -5.93
C SER A 838 -30.33 30.09 -4.87
N ASP A 839 -30.79 29.38 -3.84
CA ASP A 839 -31.66 29.90 -2.79
C ASP A 839 -30.94 30.28 -1.46
N ASN A 840 -29.71 29.78 -1.26
CA ASN A 840 -28.88 29.96 -0.08
C ASN A 840 -29.44 29.40 1.22
N ASP A 841 -30.26 28.35 1.16
CA ASP A 841 -30.86 27.78 2.36
C ASP A 841 -30.69 26.27 2.62
N ASP A 842 -30.51 25.47 1.56
CA ASP A 842 -30.34 24.00 1.54
C ASP A 842 -29.12 23.54 0.70
N ALA A 843 -29.28 22.58 -0.21
CA ALA A 843 -28.20 21.88 -0.92
C ALA A 843 -27.77 22.66 -2.18
N PRO A 844 -26.57 22.43 -2.73
CA PRO A 844 -26.25 22.91 -4.08
C PRO A 844 -27.25 22.43 -5.13
N ASP A 845 -27.43 23.22 -6.19
CA ASP A 845 -28.48 23.00 -7.20
C ASP A 845 -28.47 21.57 -7.79
N TYR A 846 -27.29 20.95 -7.98
CA TYR A 846 -27.15 19.60 -8.57
C TYR A 846 -27.65 18.44 -7.70
N ILE A 847 -28.07 18.73 -6.46
CA ILE A 847 -28.60 17.76 -5.50
C ILE A 847 -29.84 18.30 -4.80
N ASP A 848 -30.60 19.16 -5.49
CA ASP A 848 -31.71 19.93 -4.97
C ASP A 848 -32.88 19.96 -5.96
N LEU A 849 -34.00 19.33 -5.59
CA LEU A 849 -35.13 19.16 -6.50
C LEU A 849 -35.98 20.43 -6.74
N ASP A 850 -35.72 21.55 -6.07
CA ASP A 850 -36.44 22.86 -6.18
C ASP A 850 -35.43 24.01 -5.95
N SER A 851 -34.42 24.13 -6.82
CA SER A 851 -33.23 25.00 -6.67
C SER A 851 -33.51 26.47 -6.35
N ASP A 852 -34.63 27.03 -6.83
CA ASP A 852 -35.02 28.42 -6.55
C ASP A 852 -36.11 28.56 -5.48
N ASN A 853 -36.53 27.42 -4.91
CA ASN A 853 -37.44 27.27 -3.79
C ASN A 853 -38.78 27.98 -4.01
N ASP A 854 -39.29 27.92 -5.24
CA ASP A 854 -40.52 28.59 -5.68
C ASP A 854 -41.77 27.69 -5.57
N THR A 855 -41.59 26.44 -5.11
CA THR A 855 -42.58 25.37 -4.96
C THR A 855 -42.88 24.53 -6.20
N ARG A 856 -42.01 24.56 -7.21
CA ARG A 856 -42.07 23.70 -8.38
C ARG A 856 -40.73 23.01 -8.56
N SER A 857 -40.77 21.73 -8.91
CA SER A 857 -39.53 20.98 -9.07
C SER A 857 -38.80 21.38 -10.33
N ASP A 858 -37.48 21.27 -10.27
CA ASP A 858 -36.56 21.59 -11.36
C ASP A 858 -36.88 20.74 -12.60
N LEU A 859 -37.20 19.46 -12.41
CA LEU A 859 -37.78 18.55 -13.41
C LEU A 859 -38.94 19.18 -14.22
N VAL A 860 -39.86 19.89 -13.57
CA VAL A 860 -41.02 20.51 -14.22
C VAL A 860 -40.63 21.80 -14.95
N GLU A 861 -39.66 22.50 -14.41
CA GLU A 861 -39.21 23.83 -14.87
C GLU A 861 -38.18 23.77 -15.97
N SER A 862 -37.42 22.68 -16.06
CA SER A 862 -36.60 22.26 -17.20
C SER A 862 -37.36 22.38 -18.53
N GLY A 863 -38.70 22.26 -18.49
CA GLY A 863 -39.60 22.40 -19.62
C GLY A 863 -39.50 21.25 -20.62
N GLN A 864 -38.79 20.19 -20.24
CA GLN A 864 -38.58 19.01 -21.06
C GLN A 864 -39.87 18.21 -21.20
N THR A 865 -40.03 17.52 -22.34
CA THR A 865 -41.27 16.78 -22.63
C THR A 865 -40.98 15.34 -22.96
N GLY A 866 -41.55 14.43 -22.19
CA GLY A 866 -41.38 12.99 -22.40
C GLY A 866 -40.82 12.26 -21.19
N TYR A 867 -40.30 13.02 -20.22
CA TYR A 867 -39.79 12.52 -18.95
C TYR A 867 -40.91 11.80 -18.21
N VAL A 868 -40.55 10.68 -17.60
CA VAL A 868 -41.49 9.81 -16.92
C VAL A 868 -41.35 10.08 -15.44
N ASP A 869 -42.24 10.86 -14.87
CA ASP A 869 -42.43 10.96 -13.43
C ASP A 869 -43.88 10.55 -13.16
N ALA A 870 -44.08 9.32 -12.69
CA ALA A 870 -45.39 8.67 -12.67
C ALA A 870 -46.12 8.88 -11.35
N ASP A 871 -45.42 9.13 -10.26
CA ASP A 871 -45.99 9.52 -8.99
C ASP A 871 -45.93 11.02 -8.70
N ASP A 872 -45.29 11.78 -9.60
CA ASP A 872 -45.03 13.20 -9.46
C ASP A 872 -44.24 13.38 -8.16
N ASN A 873 -42.95 13.11 -8.10
CA ASN A 873 -42.17 13.34 -6.88
C ASN A 873 -41.02 14.33 -7.09
N GLY A 874 -40.83 14.81 -8.32
CA GLY A 874 -39.68 15.63 -8.70
C GLY A 874 -38.55 14.81 -9.31
N VAL A 875 -38.62 13.48 -9.22
CA VAL A 875 -37.57 12.56 -9.67
C VAL A 875 -38.04 11.79 -10.91
N VAL A 876 -37.12 11.53 -11.84
CA VAL A 876 -37.38 10.75 -13.04
C VAL A 876 -37.50 9.26 -12.71
N ASP A 877 -38.64 8.65 -13.03
CA ASP A 877 -38.84 7.21 -12.94
C ASP A 877 -38.19 6.48 -14.12
N GLY A 878 -37.34 5.50 -13.83
CA GLY A 878 -36.81 4.65 -14.89
C GLY A 878 -36.02 3.46 -14.41
N PRO A 879 -35.66 2.56 -15.32
CA PRO A 879 -34.37 1.91 -15.25
C PRO A 879 -33.28 2.84 -15.81
N ASP A 880 -32.09 2.78 -15.23
CA ASP A 880 -30.84 3.13 -15.88
C ASP A 880 -30.22 1.84 -16.50
N SER A 881 -29.88 1.89 -17.79
CA SER A 881 -29.35 0.76 -18.55
C SER A 881 -27.81 0.68 -18.55
N ASP A 882 -27.16 1.79 -18.23
CA ASP A 882 -25.76 2.12 -18.44
C ASP A 882 -25.00 2.07 -17.12
N GLY A 883 -25.67 2.50 -16.05
CA GLY A 883 -25.03 2.81 -14.78
C GLY A 883 -24.43 4.20 -14.76
N ASP A 884 -24.97 5.18 -15.50
CA ASP A 884 -24.45 6.56 -15.56
C ASP A 884 -25.30 7.56 -14.79
N GLY A 885 -26.23 7.07 -13.96
CA GLY A 885 -27.09 7.89 -13.13
C GLY A 885 -28.33 8.43 -13.85
N ILE A 886 -28.24 8.55 -15.17
CA ILE A 886 -29.30 9.15 -15.99
C ILE A 886 -30.33 8.11 -16.41
N MET A 887 -31.58 8.32 -16.01
CA MET A 887 -32.66 7.37 -16.30
C MET A 887 -32.97 7.23 -17.81
N ASP A 888 -33.28 6.01 -18.27
CA ASP A 888 -33.58 5.63 -19.68
C ASP A 888 -34.56 6.57 -20.42
N SER A 889 -35.41 7.26 -19.67
CA SER A 889 -36.50 8.09 -20.20
C SER A 889 -36.05 9.50 -20.59
N VAL A 890 -34.93 9.96 -20.02
CA VAL A 890 -34.31 11.26 -20.24
C VAL A 890 -32.98 11.11 -20.97
N ASP A 891 -32.28 10.00 -20.77
CA ASP A 891 -31.04 9.66 -21.46
C ASP A 891 -31.21 9.49 -23.00
N GLY A 892 -30.42 10.28 -23.73
CA GLY A 892 -30.29 10.30 -25.18
C GLY A 892 -29.63 9.05 -25.78
N ASN A 893 -28.99 8.20 -24.97
CA ASN A 893 -28.19 7.04 -25.36
C ASN A 893 -28.00 5.92 -24.30
N ASN A 894 -29.05 5.12 -24.09
CA ASN A 894 -29.18 4.02 -23.11
C ASN A 894 -28.24 2.80 -23.23
N GLY A 895 -26.98 2.98 -23.54
CA GLY A 895 -26.01 1.88 -23.52
C GLY A 895 -24.57 2.31 -23.68
N THR A 896 -24.27 3.58 -23.48
CA THR A 896 -22.97 4.14 -23.14
C THR A 896 -23.15 5.33 -22.20
N PHE A 897 -22.34 5.38 -21.14
CA PHE A 897 -22.19 6.52 -20.23
C PHE A 897 -22.27 7.88 -20.95
N GLY A 898 -23.12 8.77 -20.45
CA GLY A 898 -23.37 10.14 -20.90
C GLY A 898 -24.68 10.36 -21.69
N ASP A 899 -25.29 11.55 -21.55
CA ASP A 899 -26.59 11.91 -22.15
C ASP A 899 -26.49 12.55 -23.54
N ALA A 900 -26.32 11.73 -24.58
CA ALA A 900 -26.04 12.24 -25.91
C ALA A 900 -27.11 13.20 -26.52
N GLY A 901 -26.78 14.48 -26.54
CA GLY A 901 -27.51 15.52 -27.27
C GLY A 901 -28.61 16.16 -26.45
N ASP A 902 -28.39 16.27 -25.14
CA ASP A 902 -29.30 16.94 -24.23
C ASP A 902 -29.54 18.41 -24.63
N THR A 903 -30.76 18.86 -24.36
CA THR A 903 -31.23 20.19 -24.66
C THR A 903 -31.22 21.04 -23.42
N ALA A 904 -30.50 22.16 -23.49
CA ALA A 904 -30.47 23.16 -22.41
C ALA A 904 -31.86 23.43 -21.78
N PRO A 905 -31.93 23.52 -20.44
CA PRO A 905 -33.15 23.81 -19.70
C PRO A 905 -33.91 25.02 -20.22
N GLN A 906 -35.23 25.02 -20.00
CA GLN A 906 -36.10 26.09 -20.43
C GLN A 906 -35.69 27.42 -19.80
N ASN A 907 -35.74 28.47 -20.60
CA ASN A 907 -35.68 29.85 -20.15
C ASN A 907 -36.79 30.61 -20.89
N THR A 908 -37.89 30.88 -20.17
CA THR A 908 -39.15 31.38 -20.69
C THR A 908 -39.03 32.80 -21.24
N ASP A 909 -38.19 33.61 -20.60
CA ASP A 909 -37.99 35.03 -20.84
C ASP A 909 -36.82 35.29 -21.83
N GLY A 910 -35.77 34.48 -21.74
CA GLY A 910 -34.55 34.46 -22.54
C GLY A 910 -33.52 35.56 -22.24
N THR A 911 -33.53 36.14 -21.03
CA THR A 911 -32.72 37.31 -20.65
C THR A 911 -31.98 37.23 -19.32
N ASP A 912 -32.32 36.26 -18.46
CA ASP A 912 -31.80 35.92 -17.13
C ASP A 912 -31.44 34.41 -17.04
N GLU A 913 -31.50 33.81 -15.84
CA GLU A 913 -31.16 32.40 -15.57
C GLU A 913 -32.22 31.45 -16.16
N PRO A 914 -31.95 30.14 -16.26
CA PRO A 914 -32.98 29.15 -16.59
C PRO A 914 -34.14 29.15 -15.58
N ASP A 915 -35.30 28.65 -16.01
CA ASP A 915 -36.55 28.74 -15.23
C ASP A 915 -36.38 28.13 -13.82
N TYR A 916 -35.73 26.97 -13.69
CA TYR A 916 -35.47 26.28 -12.40
C TYR A 916 -34.55 27.04 -11.41
N ARG A 917 -33.91 28.14 -11.87
CA ARG A 917 -33.08 29.02 -11.02
C ARG A 917 -33.62 30.45 -10.98
N ASP A 918 -34.80 30.70 -11.52
CA ASP A 918 -35.34 32.04 -11.71
C ASP A 918 -36.75 32.20 -11.12
N THR A 919 -36.76 32.76 -9.91
CA THR A 919 -37.96 33.15 -9.16
C THR A 919 -38.98 34.07 -9.86
N ASP A 920 -38.69 34.65 -11.04
CA ASP A 920 -39.66 35.32 -11.95
C ASP A 920 -39.33 34.98 -13.41
N SER A 921 -39.39 33.68 -13.74
CA SER A 921 -39.15 33.02 -15.03
C SER A 921 -39.78 33.72 -16.24
N ASN A 922 -40.89 34.44 -16.06
CA ASN A 922 -41.59 35.15 -17.14
C ASN A 922 -41.38 36.67 -17.13
N ASN A 923 -40.69 37.18 -16.12
CA ASN A 923 -40.25 38.55 -15.88
C ASN A 923 -41.41 39.57 -16.02
N ASP A 924 -42.59 39.17 -15.53
CA ASP A 924 -43.78 40.03 -15.50
C ASP A 924 -43.88 40.88 -14.24
N GLY A 925 -42.96 40.64 -13.28
CA GLY A 925 -42.85 41.33 -12.01
C GLY A 925 -43.73 40.72 -10.92
N THR A 926 -44.06 39.44 -11.05
CA THR A 926 -44.76 38.59 -10.08
C THR A 926 -43.91 37.34 -9.93
N ASN A 927 -43.48 37.02 -8.71
CA ASN A 927 -42.63 35.84 -8.50
C ASN A 927 -43.43 34.56 -8.79
N ASP A 928 -42.75 33.52 -9.26
CA ASP A 928 -43.39 32.29 -9.70
C ASP A 928 -44.15 31.60 -8.55
N ILE A 929 -43.63 31.61 -7.32
CA ILE A 929 -44.36 31.19 -6.12
C ILE A 929 -45.74 31.89 -5.94
N GLU A 930 -45.89 33.16 -6.34
CA GLU A 930 -47.19 33.85 -6.36
C GLU A 930 -48.06 33.41 -7.54
N ASP A 931 -47.48 33.21 -8.73
CA ASP A 931 -48.18 32.70 -9.92
C ASP A 931 -48.67 31.24 -9.75
N ASN A 932 -47.93 30.43 -9.00
CA ASN A 932 -48.25 29.08 -8.54
C ASN A 932 -49.35 29.09 -7.45
N GLY A 933 -49.72 30.27 -6.95
CA GLY A 933 -50.77 30.47 -5.96
C GLY A 933 -50.35 30.10 -4.54
N ARG A 934 -49.04 30.05 -4.28
CA ARG A 934 -48.40 29.76 -2.99
C ARG A 934 -47.75 30.97 -2.32
N GLY A 935 -47.94 32.19 -2.83
CA GLY A 935 -47.44 33.43 -2.20
C GLY A 935 -47.91 33.74 -0.77
N ASP A 936 -48.64 32.84 -0.08
CA ASP A 936 -48.77 32.88 1.38
C ASP A 936 -47.57 32.25 2.13
N LEU A 937 -46.71 31.54 1.40
CA LEU A 937 -45.42 30.99 1.83
C LEU A 937 -44.24 31.95 1.64
N ASP A 938 -44.42 33.00 0.83
CA ASP A 938 -43.48 34.13 0.66
C ASP A 938 -44.04 35.46 1.26
N PRO A 939 -43.98 35.66 2.59
CA PRO A 939 -44.37 36.89 3.25
C PRO A 939 -43.53 38.15 2.95
N ASP A 940 -42.26 38.02 2.55
CA ASP A 940 -41.36 39.16 2.30
C ASP A 940 -41.09 39.49 0.84
N ASP A 941 -41.74 38.76 -0.07
CA ASP A 941 -41.89 39.04 -1.50
C ASP A 941 -40.53 38.93 -2.22
N ASP A 942 -39.72 37.95 -1.84
CA ASP A 942 -38.40 37.69 -2.41
C ASP A 942 -38.35 36.50 -3.39
N GLY A 943 -39.44 35.75 -3.52
CA GLY A 943 -39.61 34.71 -4.53
C GLY A 943 -39.50 33.29 -3.98
N MET A 944 -38.97 33.14 -2.78
CA MET A 944 -38.63 31.85 -2.17
C MET A 944 -39.58 31.48 -1.02
N VAL A 945 -39.63 30.20 -0.66
CA VAL A 945 -40.33 29.76 0.56
C VAL A 945 -39.65 30.32 1.81
N ASP A 946 -40.41 31.03 2.64
CA ASP A 946 -39.86 31.77 3.77
C ASP A 946 -39.72 30.89 5.03
N ASN A 947 -38.49 30.66 5.49
CA ASN A 947 -38.11 29.73 6.57
C ASN A 947 -38.47 28.26 6.23
N PRO A 948 -37.85 27.69 5.20
CA PRO A 948 -38.05 26.31 4.86
C PRO A 948 -37.56 25.40 5.99
N VAL A 949 -38.15 24.21 6.01
CA VAL A 949 -37.73 23.13 6.89
C VAL A 949 -37.67 21.94 5.97
N ASP A 950 -36.47 21.43 5.75
CA ASP A 950 -36.21 20.23 4.96
C ASP A 950 -35.37 19.27 5.83
N PRO A 951 -36.00 18.24 6.43
CA PRO A 951 -35.31 17.23 7.22
C PRO A 951 -34.62 16.13 6.40
N ASP A 952 -35.06 15.91 5.16
CA ASP A 952 -34.61 14.91 4.19
C ASP A 952 -33.38 15.40 3.43
N ASN A 953 -33.32 16.72 3.22
CA ASN A 953 -32.35 17.42 2.41
C ASN A 953 -32.52 17.10 0.91
N ASP A 954 -33.77 17.04 0.45
CA ASP A 954 -34.15 16.76 -0.95
C ASP A 954 -34.52 18.02 -1.74
N GLY A 955 -34.31 19.21 -1.16
CA GLY A 955 -34.63 20.48 -1.81
C GLY A 955 -36.09 20.91 -1.67
N ILE A 956 -36.97 20.05 -1.14
CA ILE A 956 -38.40 20.30 -1.13
C ILE A 956 -38.87 20.68 0.29
N PRO A 957 -39.30 21.93 0.55
CA PRO A 957 -39.68 22.30 1.90
C PRO A 957 -40.91 21.55 2.41
N ASN A 958 -40.82 21.05 3.64
CA ASN A 958 -41.95 20.46 4.36
C ASN A 958 -43.06 21.45 4.78
N ASN A 959 -42.92 22.72 4.38
CA ASN A 959 -43.77 23.82 4.82
C ASN A 959 -45.21 23.63 4.34
N ASN A 960 -46.16 23.62 5.29
CA ASN A 960 -47.59 23.46 5.02
C ASN A 960 -47.98 22.18 4.23
N GLY A 961 -47.11 21.17 4.18
CA GLY A 961 -47.34 19.92 3.44
C GLY A 961 -47.25 20.10 1.93
N LEU A 962 -46.28 20.92 1.48
CA LEU A 962 -45.80 20.97 0.11
C LEU A 962 -45.17 19.62 -0.25
N ASP A 963 -44.24 19.18 0.57
CA ASP A 963 -43.70 17.84 0.54
C ASP A 963 -44.74 16.79 1.03
N PHE A 964 -45.00 15.79 0.17
CA PHE A 964 -45.88 14.66 0.45
C PHE A 964 -45.16 13.43 1.01
N GLN A 965 -43.83 13.42 0.98
CA GLN A 965 -42.92 12.41 1.51
C GLN A 965 -41.90 13.03 2.48
N PRO A 966 -42.37 13.58 3.63
CA PRO A 966 -41.61 14.40 4.60
C PRO A 966 -40.43 13.73 5.33
N ASP A 967 -40.11 12.50 4.96
CA ASP A 967 -39.05 11.70 5.57
C ASP A 967 -38.29 10.85 4.49
N ASP A 968 -38.52 11.04 3.19
CA ASP A 968 -37.96 10.28 2.06
C ASP A 968 -37.68 11.24 0.86
N PHE A 969 -36.57 11.06 0.11
CA PHE A 969 -36.18 11.89 -1.04
C PHE A 969 -37.28 11.99 -2.11
N GLY A 970 -37.53 13.21 -2.59
CA GLY A 970 -38.58 13.54 -3.54
C GLY A 970 -39.96 13.58 -2.89
N GLY A 971 -40.74 14.61 -3.19
CA GLY A 971 -42.00 14.85 -2.50
C GLY A 971 -43.01 15.68 -3.27
N LEU A 972 -42.65 16.16 -4.46
CA LEU A 972 -43.42 17.14 -5.23
C LEU A 972 -44.51 16.50 -6.11
N GLY A 973 -45.60 16.07 -5.46
CA GLY A 973 -46.69 15.34 -6.12
C GLY A 973 -47.96 16.06 -6.46
N THR A 974 -48.47 15.74 -7.66
CA THR A 974 -49.51 16.48 -8.36
C THR A 974 -50.58 17.00 -7.43
N GLY A 975 -50.66 18.32 -7.39
CA GLY A 975 -51.81 19.02 -6.85
C GLY A 975 -53.08 18.33 -7.36
N SER A 976 -53.80 17.65 -6.47
CA SER A 976 -55.14 17.17 -6.79
C SER A 976 -55.96 18.38 -7.24
N PRO A 977 -56.90 18.25 -8.19
CA PRO A 977 -57.73 19.40 -8.57
C PRO A 977 -58.40 19.96 -7.30
N ASP A 978 -57.99 21.15 -6.88
CA ASP A 978 -58.49 21.79 -5.67
C ASP A 978 -59.73 22.60 -6.04
N LEU A 979 -60.91 22.13 -5.62
CA LEU A 979 -62.16 22.67 -6.13
C LEU A 979 -62.82 23.63 -5.12
N SER A 980 -62.91 24.90 -5.49
CA SER A 980 -63.52 25.94 -4.65
C SER A 980 -64.93 26.35 -5.11
N PRO A 981 -65.98 26.28 -4.25
CA PRO A 981 -67.33 26.71 -4.61
C PRO A 981 -67.52 28.23 -4.42
N GLY A 982 -68.14 28.88 -5.41
CA GLY A 982 -68.51 30.30 -5.41
C GLY A 982 -70.01 30.53 -5.62
N VAL A 983 -70.55 31.65 -5.13
CA VAL A 983 -71.96 32.08 -5.39
C VAL A 983 -72.02 33.52 -5.86
N LEU A 984 -72.63 33.75 -7.02
CA LEU A 984 -72.92 35.07 -7.58
C LEU A 984 -74.43 35.32 -7.54
N SER A 985 -74.85 36.48 -7.04
CA SER A 985 -76.27 36.88 -7.05
C SER A 985 -76.46 38.39 -7.05
N ASN A 986 -77.65 38.84 -7.48
CA ASN A 986 -78.09 40.24 -7.37
C ASN A 986 -78.60 40.58 -5.95
N GLY A 987 -77.85 40.19 -4.92
CA GLY A 987 -78.11 40.42 -3.50
C GLY A 987 -78.77 39.25 -2.76
N SER A 988 -78.47 39.14 -1.46
CA SER A 988 -78.92 38.05 -0.57
C SER A 988 -80.28 38.28 0.12
N THR A 989 -80.91 39.44 -0.11
CA THR A 989 -82.15 39.84 0.55
C THR A 989 -83.31 39.93 -0.44
N TYR A 990 -84.40 39.24 -0.12
CA TYR A 990 -85.56 39.04 -0.97
C TYR A 990 -86.81 39.65 -0.33
N ASN A 991 -87.76 40.17 -1.12
CA ASN A 991 -89.13 40.36 -0.62
C ASN A 991 -89.93 39.07 -0.81
N VAL A 992 -91.04 38.91 -0.09
CA VAL A 992 -91.93 37.76 -0.30
C VAL A 992 -92.40 37.73 -1.76
N SER A 993 -92.31 36.54 -2.38
CA SER A 993 -92.56 36.31 -3.82
C SER A 993 -91.53 36.89 -4.79
N ASP A 994 -90.40 37.44 -4.34
CA ASP A 994 -89.28 37.76 -5.23
C ASP A 994 -88.74 36.47 -5.88
N GLU A 995 -88.47 36.54 -7.17
CA GLU A 995 -87.83 35.49 -7.96
C GLU A 995 -86.52 36.06 -8.54
N ARG A 996 -85.38 35.40 -8.28
CA ARG A 996 -84.07 35.83 -8.79
C ARG A 996 -83.22 34.64 -9.18
N ASP A 997 -82.37 34.85 -10.18
CA ASP A 997 -81.34 33.88 -10.54
C ASP A 997 -80.14 34.01 -9.58
N VAL A 998 -79.54 32.88 -9.26
CA VAL A 998 -78.32 32.73 -8.47
C VAL A 998 -77.40 31.79 -9.23
N VAL A 999 -76.15 32.17 -9.44
CA VAL A 999 -75.15 31.34 -10.12
C VAL A 999 -74.25 30.71 -9.07
N VAL A 1000 -74.10 29.40 -9.14
CA VAL A 1000 -73.08 28.64 -8.40
C VAL A 1000 -71.93 28.37 -9.35
N THR A 1001 -70.71 28.59 -8.87
CA THR A 1001 -69.47 28.41 -9.63
C THR A 1001 -68.63 27.38 -8.92
N ILE A 1002 -67.95 26.51 -9.65
CA ILE A 1002 -66.90 25.62 -9.13
C ILE A 1002 -65.62 26.03 -9.84
N PHE A 1003 -64.67 26.58 -9.08
CA PHE A 1003 -63.33 26.93 -9.53
C PHE A 1003 -62.41 25.74 -9.30
N ASN A 1004 -61.46 25.55 -10.21
CA ASN A 1004 -60.29 24.75 -9.91
C ASN A 1004 -59.14 25.70 -9.57
N THR A 1005 -58.66 25.62 -8.34
CA THR A 1005 -57.56 26.39 -7.77
C THR A 1005 -56.29 25.55 -7.62
N GLY A 1006 -56.31 24.26 -8.00
CA GLY A 1006 -55.12 23.41 -8.02
C GLY A 1006 -54.45 23.36 -9.40
N GLU A 1007 -53.21 22.87 -9.44
CA GLU A 1007 -52.37 22.87 -10.64
C GLU A 1007 -52.79 21.82 -11.68
N THR A 1008 -53.59 20.80 -11.33
CA THR A 1008 -54.08 19.81 -12.30
C THR A 1008 -55.53 20.00 -12.71
N GLY A 1009 -55.83 19.71 -13.98
CA GLY A 1009 -57.21 19.68 -14.49
C GLY A 1009 -57.99 18.46 -14.00
N THR A 1010 -59.31 18.59 -13.84
CA THR A 1010 -60.12 17.45 -13.36
C THR A 1010 -60.12 16.29 -14.36
N SER A 1011 -59.58 15.14 -13.98
CA SER A 1011 -59.51 13.88 -14.75
C SER A 1011 -60.74 12.97 -14.58
N ALA A 1012 -61.57 13.20 -13.56
CA ALA A 1012 -62.83 12.48 -13.31
C ALA A 1012 -64.04 13.43 -13.18
N PRO A 1013 -65.30 12.93 -13.26
CA PRO A 1013 -66.48 13.76 -13.13
C PRO A 1013 -66.56 14.51 -11.78
N VAL A 1014 -66.69 15.84 -11.83
CA VAL A 1014 -66.89 16.71 -10.66
C VAL A 1014 -68.30 16.58 -10.09
N VAL A 1015 -68.42 16.41 -8.77
CA VAL A 1015 -69.68 16.23 -8.05
C VAL A 1015 -69.79 17.23 -6.90
N PHE A 1016 -70.90 17.98 -6.87
CA PHE A 1016 -71.23 18.84 -5.73
C PHE A 1016 -72.72 18.80 -5.40
N THR A 1017 -73.06 19.29 -4.21
CA THR A 1017 -74.42 19.27 -3.67
C THR A 1017 -74.90 20.63 -3.22
N ILE A 1018 -76.21 20.87 -3.35
CA ILE A 1018 -76.87 22.09 -2.90
C ILE A 1018 -78.05 21.74 -1.99
N THR A 1019 -78.08 22.35 -0.81
CA THR A 1019 -79.15 22.10 0.17
C THR A 1019 -80.50 22.68 -0.27
N LYS A 1020 -81.60 21.94 -0.08
CA LYS A 1020 -82.95 22.45 -0.31
C LYS A 1020 -83.33 23.52 0.72
N LEU A 1021 -84.00 24.58 0.27
CA LEU A 1021 -84.33 25.75 1.09
C LEU A 1021 -85.79 25.83 1.53
N GLU A 1022 -86.59 24.80 1.25
CA GLU A 1022 -88.00 24.75 1.61
C GLU A 1022 -88.19 24.59 3.13
N PRO A 1023 -89.22 25.22 3.73
CA PRO A 1023 -90.31 25.96 3.09
C PRO A 1023 -90.01 27.46 2.88
N THR A 1024 -88.77 27.91 3.06
CA THR A 1024 -88.41 29.34 3.07
C THR A 1024 -88.15 29.90 1.67
N PHE A 1025 -87.47 29.13 0.82
CA PHE A 1025 -87.28 29.41 -0.60
C PHE A 1025 -87.54 28.16 -1.44
N GLY A 1026 -88.24 28.33 -2.55
CA GLY A 1026 -88.29 27.34 -3.63
C GLY A 1026 -87.09 27.48 -4.56
N ILE A 1027 -86.56 26.34 -5.03
CA ILE A 1027 -85.48 26.27 -6.00
C ILE A 1027 -86.02 25.66 -7.30
N ALA A 1028 -85.86 26.37 -8.42
CA ALA A 1028 -86.06 25.82 -9.76
C ALA A 1028 -84.71 25.79 -10.51
N ILE A 1029 -84.43 24.69 -11.20
CA ILE A 1029 -83.16 24.48 -11.91
C ILE A 1029 -83.45 24.31 -13.41
N PRO A 1030 -83.19 25.32 -14.24
CA PRO A 1030 -83.42 25.22 -15.68
C PRO A 1030 -82.30 24.39 -16.34
N GLU A 1031 -82.59 23.13 -16.69
CA GLU A 1031 -81.61 22.13 -17.18
C GLU A 1031 -80.82 22.52 -18.44
N THR A 1032 -81.29 23.49 -19.22
CA THR A 1032 -80.64 23.92 -20.49
C THR A 1032 -80.35 25.42 -20.53
N ALA A 1033 -80.21 26.05 -19.36
CA ALA A 1033 -79.90 27.49 -19.31
C ALA A 1033 -78.47 27.76 -19.78
N THR A 1034 -78.32 28.77 -20.64
CA THR A 1034 -77.03 29.24 -21.16
C THR A 1034 -76.66 30.66 -20.66
N ASN A 1035 -77.55 31.29 -19.86
CA ASN A 1035 -77.35 32.63 -19.31
C ASN A 1035 -78.20 32.79 -18.03
N ALA A 1036 -77.72 33.60 -17.09
CA ALA A 1036 -78.36 33.93 -15.82
C ALA A 1036 -78.51 35.45 -15.67
N ASP A 1037 -79.64 35.91 -15.10
CA ASP A 1037 -79.85 37.34 -14.78
C ASP A 1037 -79.14 37.73 -13.48
N VAL A 1038 -77.81 37.69 -13.50
CA VAL A 1038 -76.90 38.11 -12.43
C VAL A 1038 -75.91 39.10 -13.04
N PHE A 1039 -75.67 40.25 -12.40
CA PHE A 1039 -74.76 41.31 -12.86
C PHE A 1039 -74.94 41.78 -14.32
N GLY A 1040 -76.15 41.73 -14.86
CA GLY A 1040 -76.46 42.17 -16.24
C GLY A 1040 -76.30 41.10 -17.31
N GLY A 1041 -76.06 39.84 -16.92
CA GLY A 1041 -75.99 38.67 -17.79
C GLY A 1041 -74.71 37.87 -17.54
N THR A 1042 -74.82 36.75 -16.83
CA THR A 1042 -73.70 35.83 -16.57
C THR A 1042 -73.86 34.57 -17.42
N ALA A 1043 -72.87 34.27 -18.25
CA ALA A 1043 -72.83 33.01 -19.00
C ALA A 1043 -72.77 31.82 -18.04
N VAL A 1044 -73.59 30.80 -18.31
CA VAL A 1044 -73.67 29.54 -17.57
C VAL A 1044 -73.94 28.42 -18.57
N ASP A 1045 -73.76 27.16 -18.19
CA ASP A 1045 -74.22 26.05 -19.01
C ASP A 1045 -74.72 24.90 -18.14
N ASN A 1046 -76.02 24.93 -17.82
CA ASN A 1046 -76.63 23.86 -17.04
C ASN A 1046 -76.66 22.52 -17.81
N SER A 1047 -76.45 22.52 -19.13
CA SER A 1047 -76.51 21.31 -19.95
C SER A 1047 -75.28 20.41 -19.79
N GLN A 1048 -74.17 20.94 -19.26
CA GLN A 1048 -72.97 20.17 -18.91
C GLN A 1048 -73.16 19.30 -17.67
N TRP A 1049 -74.22 19.52 -16.89
CA TRP A 1049 -74.45 18.84 -15.62
C TRP A 1049 -75.58 17.83 -15.71
N THR A 1050 -75.42 16.70 -15.02
CA THR A 1050 -76.48 15.77 -14.66
C THR A 1050 -76.97 16.13 -13.27
N ILE A 1051 -78.28 16.39 -13.14
CA ILE A 1051 -78.86 16.97 -11.92
C ILE A 1051 -79.85 15.97 -11.33
N THR A 1052 -79.57 15.52 -10.10
CA THR A 1052 -80.41 14.54 -9.39
C THR A 1052 -81.00 15.18 -8.13
N GLU A 1053 -82.32 15.08 -7.98
CA GLU A 1053 -83.03 15.58 -6.80
C GLU A 1053 -83.14 14.50 -5.70
N GLU A 1054 -82.56 14.75 -4.53
CA GLU A 1054 -82.66 13.90 -3.35
C GLU A 1054 -83.65 14.46 -2.31
N ALA A 1055 -83.83 13.77 -1.19
CA ALA A 1055 -84.77 14.18 -0.13
C ALA A 1055 -84.45 15.56 0.46
N THR A 1056 -83.16 15.91 0.63
CA THR A 1056 -82.71 17.13 1.33
C THR A 1056 -81.81 18.04 0.51
N ARG A 1057 -81.39 17.62 -0.70
CA ARG A 1057 -80.42 18.33 -1.53
C ARG A 1057 -80.62 18.03 -3.02
N TYR A 1058 -79.94 18.80 -3.86
CA TYR A 1058 -79.71 18.50 -5.27
C TYR A 1058 -78.25 18.07 -5.43
N VAL A 1059 -78.00 17.06 -6.25
CA VAL A 1059 -76.66 16.55 -6.60
C VAL A 1059 -76.40 16.92 -8.06
N PHE A 1060 -75.27 17.56 -8.31
CA PHE A 1060 -74.80 17.95 -9.64
C PHE A 1060 -73.57 17.12 -9.96
N THR A 1061 -73.56 16.46 -11.12
CA THR A 1061 -72.43 15.67 -11.62
C THR A 1061 -72.07 16.16 -13.02
N LEU A 1062 -70.83 16.58 -13.23
CA LEU A 1062 -70.34 16.99 -14.54
C LEU A 1062 -70.38 15.80 -15.51
N LYS A 1063 -70.80 16.00 -16.76
CA LYS A 1063 -70.90 14.92 -17.75
C LYS A 1063 -69.53 14.57 -18.34
N ASP A 1064 -69.38 13.30 -18.73
CA ASP A 1064 -68.21 12.83 -19.47
C ASP A 1064 -67.90 13.71 -20.70
N GLY A 1065 -66.60 13.99 -20.91
CA GLY A 1065 -66.12 14.88 -21.97
C GLY A 1065 -66.04 16.37 -21.59
N PHE A 1066 -66.28 16.71 -20.33
CA PHE A 1066 -66.04 18.04 -19.78
C PHE A 1066 -65.14 17.95 -18.55
N SER A 1067 -64.16 18.86 -18.44
CA SER A 1067 -63.26 19.03 -17.31
C SER A 1067 -63.23 20.49 -16.84
N ILE A 1068 -62.70 20.74 -15.65
CA ILE A 1068 -62.34 22.06 -15.13
C ILE A 1068 -60.81 22.08 -15.08
N LEU A 1069 -60.18 22.83 -15.99
CA LEU A 1069 -58.72 22.98 -16.05
C LEU A 1069 -58.23 23.91 -14.92
N PRO A 1070 -56.92 23.98 -14.64
CA PRO A 1070 -56.35 24.91 -13.67
C PRO A 1070 -56.80 26.35 -13.98
N THR A 1071 -57.10 27.13 -12.94
CA THR A 1071 -57.66 28.51 -13.00
C THR A 1071 -59.03 28.67 -13.69
N GLU A 1072 -59.58 27.62 -14.30
CA GLU A 1072 -60.90 27.64 -14.92
C GLU A 1072 -62.03 27.50 -13.89
N ASN A 1073 -63.26 27.75 -14.35
CA ASN A 1073 -64.44 27.44 -13.59
C ASN A 1073 -65.61 26.99 -14.47
N LYS A 1074 -66.55 26.26 -13.86
CA LYS A 1074 -67.84 25.92 -14.47
C LYS A 1074 -68.97 26.49 -13.63
N LYS A 1075 -70.02 26.99 -14.32
CA LYS A 1075 -71.12 27.74 -13.70
C LYS A 1075 -72.47 27.09 -13.96
N VAL A 1076 -73.29 27.00 -12.92
CA VAL A 1076 -74.68 26.56 -12.99
C VAL A 1076 -75.62 27.64 -12.44
N VAL A 1077 -76.76 27.87 -13.08
CA VAL A 1077 -77.79 28.81 -12.58
C VAL A 1077 -78.92 28.07 -11.89
N LEU A 1078 -79.36 28.63 -10.76
CA LEU A 1078 -80.55 28.27 -10.01
C LEU A 1078 -81.47 29.48 -9.95
N ARG A 1079 -82.77 29.23 -9.82
CA ARG A 1079 -83.78 30.26 -9.64
C ARG A 1079 -84.44 30.11 -8.30
N LEU A 1080 -84.28 31.12 -7.45
CA LEU A 1080 -84.82 31.15 -6.11
C LEU A 1080 -86.12 31.94 -6.09
N THR A 1081 -87.17 31.37 -5.50
CA THR A 1081 -88.44 32.07 -5.23
C THR A 1081 -88.66 32.16 -3.72
N ALA A 1082 -88.81 33.37 -3.18
CA ALA A 1082 -89.08 33.57 -1.75
C ALA A 1082 -90.51 33.14 -1.39
N THR A 1083 -90.65 32.00 -0.70
CA THR A 1083 -91.94 31.36 -0.36
C THR A 1083 -92.29 31.46 1.14
N GLY A 1084 -91.32 31.80 1.98
CA GLY A 1084 -91.49 31.97 3.43
C GLY A 1084 -92.19 33.27 3.87
N THR A 1085 -92.27 33.48 5.18
CA THR A 1085 -92.81 34.70 5.80
C THR A 1085 -91.74 35.78 6.00
N ASN A 1086 -92.14 37.04 6.17
CA ASN A 1086 -91.24 38.15 6.49
C ASN A 1086 -90.31 37.80 7.67
N SER A 1087 -89.04 38.20 7.57
CA SER A 1087 -87.95 37.90 8.53
C SER A 1087 -87.51 36.43 8.64
N SER A 1088 -87.82 35.60 7.64
CA SER A 1088 -87.28 34.23 7.55
C SER A 1088 -85.86 34.24 6.97
N ASN A 1089 -85.00 33.33 7.43
CA ASN A 1089 -83.64 33.14 6.92
C ASN A 1089 -83.47 31.71 6.40
N ALA A 1090 -82.58 31.54 5.43
CA ALA A 1090 -82.16 30.24 4.91
C ALA A 1090 -80.68 30.27 4.52
N ASN A 1091 -80.03 29.11 4.51
CA ASN A 1091 -78.63 28.98 4.12
C ASN A 1091 -78.55 28.12 2.86
N LEU A 1092 -78.13 28.72 1.75
CA LEU A 1092 -77.76 27.99 0.55
C LEU A 1092 -76.35 27.46 0.77
N THR A 1093 -76.26 26.18 1.15
CA THR A 1093 -74.99 25.47 1.32
C THR A 1093 -74.66 24.73 0.04
N VAL A 1094 -73.51 25.06 -0.55
CA VAL A 1094 -72.85 24.34 -1.64
C VAL A 1094 -71.73 23.53 -1.01
N ARG A 1095 -71.70 22.20 -1.25
CA ARG A 1095 -70.63 21.31 -0.78
C ARG A 1095 -70.13 20.46 -1.93
N ILE A 1096 -68.84 20.53 -2.22
CA ILE A 1096 -68.16 19.64 -3.15
C ILE A 1096 -67.95 18.28 -2.48
N ILE A 1097 -68.01 17.19 -3.25
CA ILE A 1097 -67.90 15.83 -2.74
C ILE A 1097 -66.45 15.40 -2.83
N ASP A 1098 -65.86 15.19 -1.66
CA ASP A 1098 -64.52 14.67 -1.41
C ASP A 1098 -64.19 13.49 -2.36
N GLY A 1099 -63.02 13.53 -2.98
CA GLY A 1099 -62.51 12.57 -3.96
C GLY A 1099 -63.10 12.74 -5.36
N THR A 1100 -63.75 13.87 -5.66
CA THR A 1100 -64.26 14.14 -7.01
C THR A 1100 -63.19 14.72 -7.92
N GLY A 1101 -63.46 14.83 -9.22
CA GLY A 1101 -62.52 15.51 -10.12
C GLY A 1101 -61.25 14.74 -10.46
N GLY A 1102 -60.89 13.66 -9.78
CA GLY A 1102 -59.66 12.90 -10.05
C GLY A 1102 -59.06 12.39 -8.75
N SER A 1103 -58.79 13.31 -7.82
CA SER A 1103 -58.21 13.03 -6.50
C SER A 1103 -58.49 14.12 -5.44
N GLU A 1104 -59.45 15.04 -5.61
CA GLU A 1104 -59.72 16.16 -4.67
C GLU A 1104 -59.82 15.74 -3.17
N ASN A 1105 -58.99 16.29 -2.29
CA ASN A 1105 -58.93 15.96 -0.84
C ASN A 1105 -59.10 17.23 0.05
N PRO A 1106 -59.55 17.17 1.34
CA PRO A 1106 -60.81 17.81 1.67
C PRO A 1106 -60.87 18.50 3.05
N ILE A 1107 -60.60 19.81 3.26
CA ILE A 1107 -61.14 20.49 4.47
C ILE A 1107 -61.21 22.03 4.53
N THR A 1108 -60.49 22.82 3.72
CA THR A 1108 -60.44 24.28 3.95
C THR A 1108 -61.44 25.09 3.11
N ASN A 1109 -61.72 24.70 1.86
CA ASN A 1109 -62.49 25.52 0.89
C ASN A 1109 -63.75 24.84 0.29
N ASN A 1110 -63.94 23.51 0.42
CA ASN A 1110 -65.02 22.74 -0.26
C ASN A 1110 -66.48 23.03 0.16
N ILE A 1111 -66.70 23.91 1.14
CA ILE A 1111 -68.03 24.27 1.64
C ILE A 1111 -68.23 25.78 1.63
N LEU A 1112 -69.20 26.24 0.85
CA LEU A 1112 -69.67 27.63 0.89
C LEU A 1112 -71.09 27.72 1.45
N ILE A 1113 -71.29 28.62 2.41
CA ILE A 1113 -72.60 28.92 3.01
C ILE A 1113 -73.04 30.34 2.63
N TYR A 1114 -73.98 30.45 1.71
CA TYR A 1114 -74.57 31.73 1.30
C TYR A 1114 -75.87 32.00 2.08
N LYS A 1115 -75.84 33.03 2.94
CA LYS A 1115 -76.98 33.40 3.81
C LYS A 1115 -78.01 34.20 3.03
N LEU A 1116 -79.26 33.76 3.08
CA LEU A 1116 -80.42 34.39 2.45
C LEU A 1116 -81.41 34.88 3.50
N SER A 1117 -82.04 36.02 3.24
CA SER A 1117 -83.07 36.57 4.13
C SER A 1117 -84.26 37.14 3.36
N ILE A 1118 -85.45 37.06 3.97
CA ILE A 1118 -86.67 37.71 3.46
C ILE A 1118 -86.94 38.99 4.28
N ASN A 1119 -86.96 40.12 3.59
CA ASN A 1119 -87.21 41.45 4.16
C ASN A 1119 -88.55 41.54 4.90
N LEU A 1120 -88.58 42.50 5.83
CA LEU A 1120 -89.74 42.87 6.66
C LEU A 1120 -90.97 43.31 5.86
#